data_AF-A0AA37NW48-F1
#
_entry.id   AF-A0AA37NW48-F1
#
_cell.length_a   1.000
_cell.length_b   1.000
_cell.length_c   1.000
_cell.angle_alpha   90.00
_cell.angle_beta   90.00
_cell.angle_gamma   90.00
#
_symmetry.space_group_name_H-M   'P 1'
#
loop_
_entity.id
_entity.type
_entity.pdbx_description
1 polymer ?
#
loop_
_entity_poly.entity_id
_entity_poly.type
_entity_poly.pdbx_seq_one_letter_code
_entity_poly.pdbx_strand_id
1 'polypeptide(L)'
;MARPTRQRAQAQAQGQNQDQAQPTQQNQDSQQDQATPQNQAQGTNRPARHISGPQSALTDYLASHNISANQIRRDADQRRAAAARSREAQGGNDDEEEEAGPSIEPTEVTESARNETKAEREKRKKKEQQALAKIKASKAFKKRKRLADDSEDEDDIARAIFDQRAKPMPGQMDNCAICKKRFTVTAYSLSGPEGGLLCAQCSKDHAAKKGKDAKKPRKSVGGQGSRRKVQSNILDGTYQTGAKNLTTLCIETLAKNVDLADSLGDLPDKVVDKIARLFSKRRLLTPETLPLFVQPSTTTVKIYDGARLGSSDFEGIFQTSSNLQHFKARNAIQFKDEVMDYLLSRDTKLLSFNIHGANLLSDKSWSMFVSNKGADLEGIQVYYTDKHFGDEMLAQLPANCPKLNRLKVYHNQKVTNVGVKAIGDIKTLKHLGLHLQHDISPKSMSHMIHGAGLKLETLSLRKMPKANDEVLTAIKNTCRSLRKLRITDSENMTDEGFVDLFTDWENPAIEIIDFQKCRHLESTNPRDNPDGVGLCSDGFRALMKHSGGKLKNLNIHACRHIKREAFEDVFAKDNQYPHLLKLEISFIEDVDDFVLGRIFRSCPNIREINVFGCMKVKDVKVPRGKVLVGVPNAIGMVIEGRED
;
A
#
# COMPACT_ATOMS: atom_id res chain seq x y z
N MET A 1 -78.51 44.58 18.35
CA MET A 1 -77.37 45.48 18.70
C MET A 1 -76.59 45.80 17.43
N ALA A 2 -75.78 46.86 17.44
CA ALA A 2 -75.47 47.65 16.24
C ALA A 2 -74.32 47.14 15.34
N ARG A 3 -74.23 47.80 14.17
CA ARG A 3 -73.38 47.54 12.99
C ARG A 3 -72.00 48.28 13.11
N PRO A 4 -71.11 48.43 12.08
CA PRO A 4 -69.67 48.18 12.24
C PRO A 4 -68.78 49.41 11.90
N THR A 5 -67.64 49.18 11.21
CA THR A 5 -66.62 50.14 10.67
C THR A 5 -65.43 50.44 11.61
N ARG A 6 -64.22 50.83 11.17
CA ARG A 6 -63.85 51.62 9.97
C ARG A 6 -62.37 51.45 9.52
N GLN A 7 -62.10 51.63 8.22
CA GLN A 7 -60.76 51.81 7.61
C GLN A 7 -60.33 53.30 7.58
N ARG A 8 -59.02 53.57 7.40
CA ARG A 8 -58.36 54.65 6.58
C ARG A 8 -56.86 54.71 6.93
N ALA A 9 -55.88 55.10 6.09
CA ALA A 9 -55.73 55.41 4.64
C ALA A 9 -54.22 55.17 4.27
N GLN A 10 -53.71 54.90 3.06
CA GLN A 10 -53.71 55.62 1.76
C GLN A 10 -53.23 57.09 1.85
N ALA A 11 -52.36 57.65 0.99
CA ALA A 11 -51.70 57.21 -0.28
C ALA A 11 -50.25 57.83 -0.35
N GLN A 12 -49.41 57.83 -1.42
CA GLN A 12 -49.64 57.90 -2.88
C GLN A 12 -48.34 57.62 -3.69
N ALA A 13 -48.48 56.97 -4.87
CA ALA A 13 -47.77 57.09 -6.18
C ALA A 13 -46.25 57.42 -6.28
N GLN A 14 -45.45 56.91 -7.24
CA GLN A 14 -45.67 56.27 -8.57
C GLN A 14 -44.81 54.97 -8.70
N GLY A 15 -44.66 54.23 -9.82
CA GLY A 15 -45.03 54.42 -11.24
C GLY A 15 -44.83 53.16 -12.13
N GLN A 16 -44.39 53.36 -13.39
CA GLN A 16 -44.13 52.38 -14.49
C GLN A 16 -42.77 52.76 -15.18
N ASN A 17 -42.03 51.98 -15.99
CA ASN A 17 -42.34 50.80 -16.81
C ASN A 17 -41.05 50.07 -17.33
N GLN A 18 -41.20 48.81 -17.80
CA GLN A 18 -40.52 48.16 -18.95
C GLN A 18 -39.00 47.81 -19.03
N ASP A 19 -38.76 46.48 -19.15
CA ASP A 19 -38.09 45.72 -20.24
C ASP A 19 -36.60 45.86 -20.69
N GLN A 20 -36.07 44.66 -20.99
CA GLN A 20 -35.01 44.28 -21.97
C GLN A 20 -33.49 44.41 -21.70
N ALA A 21 -32.86 43.22 -21.69
CA ALA A 21 -31.69 42.79 -22.47
C ALA A 21 -30.24 43.25 -22.15
N GLN A 22 -29.31 42.30 -22.34
CA GLN A 22 -27.85 42.44 -22.26
C GLN A 22 -27.28 43.27 -23.43
N PRO A 23 -26.02 43.73 -23.35
CA PRO A 23 -24.96 42.93 -23.99
C PRO A 23 -23.59 42.86 -23.27
N THR A 24 -22.77 41.94 -23.77
CA THR A 24 -21.36 41.65 -23.47
C THR A 24 -20.33 42.64 -24.05
N GLN A 25 -19.16 42.77 -23.41
CA GLN A 25 -17.78 42.86 -24.00
C GLN A 25 -16.77 42.82 -22.83
N GLN A 26 -15.69 42.02 -22.79
CA GLN A 26 -14.49 41.81 -23.65
C GLN A 26 -13.32 42.82 -23.48
N ASN A 27 -12.18 42.26 -23.04
CA ASN A 27 -10.78 42.49 -23.44
C ASN A 27 -9.88 43.63 -22.90
N GLN A 28 -8.64 43.15 -22.59
CA GLN A 28 -7.29 43.72 -22.84
C GLN A 28 -6.58 44.64 -21.82
N ASP A 29 -5.51 44.06 -21.24
CA ASP A 29 -4.11 44.51 -21.17
C ASP A 29 -3.77 46.03 -21.04
N SER A 30 -3.04 46.40 -19.96
CA SER A 30 -1.61 46.84 -20.02
C SER A 30 -1.14 47.72 -18.84
N GLN A 31 0.03 47.36 -18.28
CA GLN A 31 1.16 48.20 -17.80
C GLN A 31 1.00 49.39 -16.81
N GLN A 32 1.96 49.44 -15.86
CA GLN A 32 2.61 50.64 -15.26
C GLN A 32 1.74 51.55 -14.33
N ASP A 33 2.26 52.19 -13.26
CA ASP A 33 3.61 52.24 -12.66
C ASP A 33 3.58 52.69 -11.16
N GLN A 34 4.73 52.62 -10.48
CA GLN A 34 5.16 53.40 -9.29
C GLN A 34 4.41 53.31 -7.93
N ALA A 35 5.14 52.91 -6.86
CA ALA A 35 5.59 53.83 -5.79
C ALA A 35 6.58 53.18 -4.78
N THR A 36 7.52 54.00 -4.29
CA THR A 36 8.72 53.71 -3.44
C THR A 36 8.40 53.39 -1.95
N PRO A 37 9.35 52.87 -1.12
CA PRO A 37 10.32 53.77 -0.44
C PRO A 37 11.77 53.26 -0.15
N GLN A 38 12.72 54.18 -0.33
CA GLN A 38 13.84 54.55 0.57
C GLN A 38 14.84 53.50 1.15
N ASN A 39 15.88 53.21 0.35
CA ASN A 39 17.29 53.61 0.58
C ASN A 39 17.91 53.62 2.01
N GLN A 40 18.95 52.80 2.22
CA GLN A 40 20.17 53.18 2.98
C GLN A 40 21.42 52.49 2.39
N ALA A 41 22.53 53.23 2.34
CA ALA A 41 23.84 52.83 1.79
C ALA A 41 24.75 52.24 2.90
N GLN A 42 25.95 51.68 2.70
CA GLN A 42 26.85 51.58 1.54
C GLN A 42 27.88 50.46 1.84
N GLY A 43 28.46 49.78 0.84
CA GLY A 43 29.51 48.77 1.09
C GLY A 43 30.02 48.09 -0.19
N THR A 44 31.11 48.62 -0.75
CA THR A 44 31.63 48.20 -2.06
C THR A 44 32.45 46.91 -2.00
N ASN A 45 32.10 45.91 -2.83
CA ASN A 45 33.11 45.03 -3.41
C ASN A 45 32.66 44.43 -4.75
N ARG A 46 33.59 44.32 -5.71
CA ARG A 46 33.31 43.78 -7.07
C ARG A 46 33.18 42.24 -7.04
N PRO A 47 32.40 41.64 -7.96
CA PRO A 47 32.09 40.21 -7.89
C PRO A 47 33.23 39.34 -8.43
N ALA A 48 33.65 38.34 -7.63
CA ALA A 48 34.39 37.20 -8.15
C ALA A 48 33.41 36.26 -8.89
N ARG A 49 33.67 35.99 -10.18
CA ARG A 49 32.87 35.04 -10.98
C ARG A 49 33.09 33.61 -10.47
N HIS A 50 32.20 33.11 -9.63
CA HIS A 50 32.08 31.68 -9.36
C HIS A 50 30.96 31.09 -10.23
N ILE A 51 31.33 30.30 -11.23
CA ILE A 51 30.37 29.50 -11.99
C ILE A 51 29.93 28.37 -11.04
N SER A 52 28.71 28.44 -10.52
CA SER A 52 28.07 27.35 -9.78
C SER A 52 27.17 26.56 -10.73
N GLY A 53 27.27 25.23 -10.67
CA GLY A 53 26.23 24.35 -11.24
C GLY A 53 24.89 24.53 -10.51
N PRO A 54 23.79 23.97 -11.05
CA PRO A 54 22.46 24.14 -10.51
C PRO A 54 22.38 23.65 -9.05
N GLN A 55 22.00 24.54 -8.14
CA GLN A 55 21.70 24.16 -6.77
C GLN A 55 20.34 23.46 -6.73
N SER A 56 20.15 22.55 -5.76
CA SER A 56 18.88 21.84 -5.63
C SER A 56 17.84 22.77 -5.01
N ALA A 57 16.56 22.62 -5.36
CA ALA A 57 15.47 23.43 -4.77
C ALA A 57 15.42 23.36 -3.23
N LEU A 58 15.92 22.27 -2.63
CA LEU A 58 16.06 22.13 -1.18
C LEU A 58 17.15 23.05 -0.60
N THR A 59 18.21 23.31 -1.35
CA THR A 59 19.30 24.22 -0.96
C THR A 59 18.81 25.67 -0.93
N ASP A 60 18.08 26.10 -1.96
CA ASP A 60 17.48 27.45 -2.01
C ASP A 60 16.37 27.61 -0.96
N TYR A 61 15.57 26.57 -0.71
CA TYR A 61 14.56 26.59 0.36
C TYR A 61 15.20 26.78 1.75
N LEU A 62 16.28 26.05 2.06
CA LEU A 62 16.98 26.20 3.34
C LEU A 62 17.69 27.56 3.46
N ALA A 63 18.28 28.06 2.37
CA ALA A 63 18.92 29.39 2.35
C ALA A 63 17.90 30.53 2.55
N SER A 64 16.77 30.50 1.86
CA SER A 64 15.69 31.50 1.99
C SER A 64 15.01 31.54 3.36
N HIS A 65 15.12 30.46 4.15
CA HIS A 65 14.62 30.41 5.52
C HIS A 65 15.73 30.67 6.57
N ASN A 66 16.92 31.14 6.15
CA ASN A 66 18.12 31.35 6.99
C ASN A 66 18.63 30.10 7.73
N ILE A 67 18.34 28.90 7.22
CA ILE A 67 18.68 27.62 7.86
C ILE A 67 20.03 27.10 7.34
N SER A 68 21.11 27.48 8.02
CA SER A 68 22.46 27.01 7.70
C SER A 68 22.78 25.64 8.33
N ALA A 69 22.96 24.61 7.49
CA ALA A 69 23.38 23.27 7.94
C ALA A 69 24.78 23.21 8.58
N ASN A 70 25.61 24.25 8.40
CA ASN A 70 26.87 24.40 9.13
C ASN A 70 26.66 25.02 10.52
N GLN A 71 25.66 25.88 10.66
CA GLN A 71 25.32 26.55 11.93
C GLN A 71 24.62 25.57 12.87
N ILE A 72 23.65 24.78 12.38
CA ILE A 72 23.03 23.68 13.13
C ILE A 72 24.07 22.70 13.70
N ARG A 73 25.12 22.37 12.94
CA ARG A 73 26.23 21.52 13.42
C ARG A 73 27.04 22.20 14.51
N ARG A 74 27.47 23.45 14.29
CA ARG A 74 28.22 24.23 15.30
C ARG A 74 27.44 24.38 16.61
N ASP A 75 26.14 24.63 16.54
CA ASP A 75 25.29 24.78 17.73
C ASP A 75 25.07 23.44 18.46
N ALA A 76 25.08 22.31 17.73
CA ALA A 76 25.01 20.98 18.33
C ALA A 76 26.35 20.57 18.99
N ASP A 77 27.46 20.98 18.39
CA ASP A 77 28.81 20.73 18.92
C ASP A 77 29.12 21.63 20.12
N GLN A 78 28.70 22.90 20.10
CA GLN A 78 28.77 23.80 21.26
C GLN A 78 27.89 23.31 22.42
N ARG A 79 26.66 22.84 22.17
CA ARG A 79 25.82 22.23 23.22
C ARG A 79 26.46 20.99 23.84
N ARG A 80 27.11 20.13 23.05
CA ARG A 80 27.88 19.00 23.58
C ARG A 80 29.10 19.43 24.39
N ALA A 81 29.84 20.46 23.93
CA ALA A 81 30.97 21.00 24.67
C ALA A 81 30.57 21.67 26.00
N ALA A 82 29.40 22.32 26.07
CA ALA A 82 28.86 22.88 27.31
C ALA A 82 28.37 21.79 28.27
N ALA A 83 27.73 20.73 27.76
CA ALA A 83 27.31 19.57 28.55
C ALA A 83 28.50 18.77 29.12
N ALA A 84 29.64 18.76 28.42
CA ALA A 84 30.88 18.16 28.94
C ALA A 84 31.45 18.98 30.11
N ARG A 85 31.59 20.31 29.95
CA ARG A 85 32.14 21.19 31.00
C ARG A 85 31.28 21.27 32.26
N SER A 86 29.95 21.16 32.14
CA SER A 86 29.06 21.10 33.30
C SER A 86 29.20 19.79 34.09
N ARG A 87 29.51 18.67 33.42
CA ARG A 87 29.84 17.39 34.07
C ARG A 87 31.20 17.38 34.75
N GLU A 88 32.18 18.15 34.25
CA GLU A 88 33.49 18.31 34.91
C GLU A 88 33.44 19.22 36.16
N ALA A 89 32.43 20.08 36.28
CA ALA A 89 32.28 21.03 37.39
C ALA A 89 31.52 20.46 38.62
N GLN A 90 30.86 19.31 38.49
CA GLN A 90 30.15 18.64 39.58
C GLN A 90 30.83 17.31 39.92
N GLY A 91 31.80 17.36 40.84
CA GLY A 91 32.44 16.16 41.37
C GLY A 91 31.58 15.48 42.44
N GLY A 92 31.11 14.26 42.17
CA GLY A 92 30.41 13.41 43.14
C GLY A 92 29.74 12.21 42.47
N ASN A 93 29.91 11.02 43.05
CA ASN A 93 29.30 9.76 42.59
C ASN A 93 27.77 9.85 42.47
N ASP A 94 27.21 9.22 41.44
CA ASP A 94 26.11 8.24 41.59
C ASP A 94 26.03 7.33 40.33
N ASP A 95 25.66 6.06 40.52
CA ASP A 95 25.78 4.97 39.54
C ASP A 95 24.58 4.86 38.57
N GLU A 96 24.63 5.50 37.39
CA GLU A 96 23.80 5.13 36.22
C GLU A 96 24.60 5.20 34.90
N GLU A 97 25.14 4.06 34.43
CA GLU A 97 25.85 3.97 33.14
C GLU A 97 24.91 3.79 31.92
N GLU A 98 24.52 4.89 31.28
CA GLU A 98 24.06 4.86 29.88
C GLU A 98 25.23 4.56 28.91
N GLU A 99 24.98 3.77 27.85
CA GLU A 99 26.01 3.35 26.90
C GLU A 99 26.48 4.49 25.97
N ALA A 100 27.66 5.05 26.23
CA ALA A 100 28.47 5.75 25.24
C ALA A 100 29.70 4.90 24.86
N GLY A 101 29.69 4.34 23.64
CA GLY A 101 30.81 3.53 23.13
C GLY A 101 32.10 4.35 22.97
N PRO A 102 33.29 3.78 23.27
CA PRO A 102 34.54 4.53 23.22
C PRO A 102 34.94 4.85 21.77
N SER A 103 34.97 6.13 21.44
CA SER A 103 35.63 6.62 20.23
C SER A 103 37.14 6.49 20.38
N ILE A 104 37.72 5.46 19.77
CA ILE A 104 39.17 5.35 19.55
C ILE A 104 39.39 5.54 18.07
N GLU A 105 40.27 6.47 17.71
CA GLU A 105 40.65 6.73 16.32
C GLU A 105 41.17 5.45 15.64
N PRO A 106 40.85 5.23 14.35
CA PRO A 106 41.33 4.06 13.64
C PRO A 106 42.85 4.14 13.49
N THR A 107 43.58 3.32 14.22
CA THR A 107 45.00 3.07 13.91
C THR A 107 45.07 2.46 12.51
N GLU A 108 45.75 3.12 11.59
CA GLU A 108 46.08 2.57 10.28
C GLU A 108 46.82 1.23 10.45
N VAL A 109 46.26 0.17 9.86
CA VAL A 109 46.92 -1.14 9.74
C VAL A 109 46.93 -1.53 8.27
N THR A 110 47.73 -0.79 7.49
CA THR A 110 48.05 -1.12 6.11
C THR A 110 49.55 -1.03 5.91
N GLU A 111 50.25 -2.14 6.13
CA GLU A 111 51.49 -2.40 5.40
C GLU A 111 51.84 -3.89 5.37
N SER A 112 52.37 -4.32 4.22
CA SER A 112 52.74 -5.71 3.96
C SER A 112 54.01 -6.08 4.73
N ALA A 113 53.96 -7.18 5.48
CA ALA A 113 55.05 -7.65 6.36
C ALA A 113 56.26 -8.23 5.60
N ARG A 114 56.91 -7.43 4.73
CA ARG A 114 58.09 -7.84 3.94
C ARG A 114 59.33 -6.95 4.09
N ASN A 115 59.29 -5.83 4.82
CA ASN A 115 60.47 -5.02 5.18
C ASN A 115 60.22 -4.13 6.43
N GLU A 116 59.77 -4.71 7.56
CA GLU A 116 59.68 -3.94 8.84
C GLU A 116 61.05 -3.82 9.53
N THR A 117 61.41 -2.63 10.03
CA THR A 117 62.60 -2.49 10.89
C THR A 117 62.34 -3.07 12.29
N LYS A 118 63.43 -3.43 13.01
CA LYS A 118 63.33 -4.08 14.34
C LYS A 118 62.56 -3.22 15.36
N ALA A 119 62.74 -1.90 15.31
CA ALA A 119 62.06 -0.94 16.18
C ALA A 119 60.55 -0.78 15.87
N GLU A 120 60.16 -0.81 14.60
CA GLU A 120 58.75 -0.75 14.19
C GLU A 120 57.98 -2.00 14.59
N ARG A 121 58.61 -3.17 14.43
CA ARG A 121 58.04 -4.47 14.83
C ARG A 121 57.79 -4.54 16.35
N GLU A 122 58.67 -3.96 17.17
CA GLU A 122 58.47 -3.83 18.62
C GLU A 122 57.36 -2.83 18.96
N LYS A 123 57.33 -1.67 18.29
CA LYS A 123 56.27 -0.64 18.46
C LYS A 123 54.88 -1.18 18.10
N ARG A 124 54.78 -1.98 17.03
CA ARG A 124 53.56 -2.68 16.59
C ARG A 124 53.10 -3.70 17.64
N LYS A 125 53.98 -4.61 18.07
CA LYS A 125 53.66 -5.59 19.12
C LYS A 125 53.17 -4.92 20.42
N LYS A 126 53.79 -3.82 20.82
CA LYS A 126 53.40 -3.06 22.03
C LYS A 126 52.01 -2.43 21.89
N LYS A 127 51.65 -1.89 20.71
CA LYS A 127 50.28 -1.39 20.42
C LYS A 127 49.25 -2.53 20.42
N GLU A 128 49.58 -3.67 19.80
CA GLU A 128 48.69 -4.85 19.72
C GLU A 128 48.40 -5.42 21.11
N GLN A 129 49.42 -5.58 21.96
CA GLN A 129 49.28 -5.98 23.35
C GLN A 129 48.43 -4.99 24.18
N GLN A 130 48.60 -3.67 23.98
CA GLN A 130 47.74 -2.67 24.62
C GLN A 130 46.28 -2.74 24.16
N ALA A 131 46.03 -3.06 22.88
CA ALA A 131 44.67 -3.25 22.36
C ALA A 131 44.02 -4.52 22.92
N LEU A 132 44.76 -5.64 22.98
CA LEU A 132 44.29 -6.89 23.58
C LEU A 132 44.00 -6.73 25.08
N ALA A 133 44.84 -6.01 25.84
CA ALA A 133 44.59 -5.70 27.24
C ALA A 133 43.30 -4.86 27.44
N LYS A 134 43.07 -3.85 26.59
CA LYS A 134 41.81 -3.08 26.60
C LYS A 134 40.59 -3.94 26.22
N ILE A 135 40.76 -4.94 25.36
CA ILE A 135 39.70 -5.90 25.03
C ILE A 135 39.39 -6.82 26.22
N LYS A 136 40.41 -7.39 26.88
CA LYS A 136 40.24 -8.20 28.11
C LYS A 136 39.50 -7.43 29.23
N ALA A 137 39.74 -6.12 29.35
CA ALA A 137 39.01 -5.26 30.30
C ALA A 137 37.52 -5.03 29.96
N SER A 138 37.10 -5.24 28.70
CA SER A 138 35.77 -4.83 28.20
C SER A 138 34.61 -5.74 28.64
N LYS A 139 33.41 -5.17 28.79
CA LYS A 139 32.15 -5.92 29.07
C LYS A 139 31.89 -7.03 28.03
N ALA A 140 32.28 -6.82 26.77
CA ALA A 140 32.14 -7.81 25.70
C ALA A 140 33.01 -9.06 25.88
N PHE A 141 34.26 -8.90 26.34
CA PHE A 141 35.14 -10.03 26.69
C PHE A 141 34.62 -10.77 27.91
N LYS A 142 34.28 -10.04 28.99
CA LYS A 142 33.71 -10.62 30.22
C LYS A 142 32.44 -11.44 29.97
N LYS A 143 31.56 -11.00 29.07
CA LYS A 143 30.36 -11.74 28.66
C LYS A 143 30.69 -13.01 27.85
N ARG A 144 31.72 -12.97 26.99
CA ARG A 144 32.13 -14.10 26.16
C ARG A 144 32.88 -15.16 26.96
N LYS A 145 33.76 -14.76 27.88
CA LYS A 145 34.42 -15.66 28.85
C LYS A 145 33.40 -16.40 29.73
N ARG A 146 32.33 -15.74 30.18
CA ARG A 146 31.21 -16.38 30.93
C ARG A 146 30.39 -17.41 30.13
N LEU A 147 30.64 -17.56 28.83
CA LEU A 147 29.94 -18.48 27.93
C LEU A 147 30.91 -19.47 27.25
N ALA A 148 32.20 -19.41 27.57
CA ALA A 148 33.22 -20.34 27.12
C ALA A 148 33.46 -21.40 28.19
N ASP A 149 33.92 -22.58 27.77
CA ASP A 149 34.28 -23.68 28.66
C ASP A 149 35.66 -23.45 29.29
N ASP A 150 35.95 -24.07 30.44
CA ASP A 150 37.15 -23.80 31.27
C ASP A 150 38.50 -24.20 30.61
N SER A 151 38.49 -24.61 29.34
CA SER A 151 39.65 -25.03 28.53
C SER A 151 40.08 -24.01 27.45
N GLU A 152 39.36 -22.89 27.26
CA GLU A 152 39.73 -21.87 26.27
C GLU A 152 40.65 -20.77 26.87
N ASP A 153 41.85 -20.61 26.28
CA ASP A 153 42.86 -19.65 26.73
C ASP A 153 42.39 -18.18 26.57
N GLU A 154 42.58 -17.37 27.62
CA GLU A 154 42.06 -15.98 27.66
C GLU A 154 42.58 -15.07 26.55
N ASP A 155 43.80 -15.31 26.07
CA ASP A 155 44.41 -14.51 25.01
C ASP A 155 43.81 -14.81 23.63
N ASP A 156 43.32 -16.03 23.40
CA ASP A 156 42.69 -16.39 22.13
C ASP A 156 41.26 -15.85 22.04
N ILE A 157 40.51 -15.83 23.15
CA ILE A 157 39.22 -15.13 23.24
C ILE A 157 39.40 -13.62 22.97
N ALA A 158 40.49 -13.01 23.49
CA ALA A 158 40.79 -11.60 23.27
C ALA A 158 41.15 -11.31 21.81
N ARG A 159 42.00 -12.15 21.18
CA ARG A 159 42.36 -12.07 19.77
C ARG A 159 41.17 -12.25 18.84
N ALA A 160 40.30 -13.22 19.10
CA ALA A 160 39.09 -13.45 18.30
C ALA A 160 38.14 -12.23 18.29
N ILE A 161 38.08 -11.46 19.39
CA ILE A 161 37.31 -10.20 19.46
C ILE A 161 38.04 -9.06 18.73
N PHE A 162 39.37 -8.99 18.80
CA PHE A 162 40.19 -8.02 18.05
C PHE A 162 40.01 -8.21 16.54
N ASP A 163 40.15 -9.45 16.04
CA ASP A 163 39.99 -9.80 14.62
C ASP A 163 38.56 -9.65 14.09
N GLN A 164 37.55 -9.75 14.95
CA GLN A 164 36.17 -9.43 14.58
C GLN A 164 35.96 -7.92 14.42
N ARG A 165 36.58 -7.09 15.28
CA ARG A 165 36.49 -5.63 15.21
C ARG A 165 37.34 -5.02 14.10
N ALA A 166 38.37 -5.71 13.63
CA ALA A 166 39.22 -5.30 12.52
C ALA A 166 38.57 -5.46 11.13
N LYS A 167 37.36 -6.05 11.01
CA LYS A 167 36.68 -6.28 9.74
C LYS A 167 35.76 -5.11 9.37
N PRO A 168 35.86 -4.54 8.14
CA PRO A 168 35.09 -3.36 7.76
C PRO A 168 33.58 -3.64 7.69
N MET A 169 32.79 -2.74 8.27
CA MET A 169 31.34 -2.87 8.40
C MET A 169 30.61 -2.45 7.11
N PRO A 170 29.61 -3.23 6.64
CA PRO A 170 28.77 -2.83 5.50
C PRO A 170 28.04 -1.49 5.76
N GLY A 171 28.16 -0.56 4.83
CA GLY A 171 27.60 0.80 4.91
C GLY A 171 28.64 1.92 4.94
N GLN A 172 29.91 1.60 5.24
CA GLN A 172 31.02 2.55 5.17
C GLN A 172 31.35 2.93 3.72
N MET A 173 31.88 4.14 3.50
CA MET A 173 32.41 4.57 2.19
C MET A 173 33.92 4.33 2.12
N ASP A 174 34.38 3.64 1.08
CA ASP A 174 35.80 3.30 0.86
C ASP A 174 36.18 3.52 -0.63
N ASN A 175 37.46 3.52 -0.96
CA ASN A 175 37.97 3.71 -2.32
C ASN A 175 38.34 2.37 -2.97
N CYS A 176 37.82 2.11 -4.17
CA CYS A 176 38.04 0.83 -4.87
C CYS A 176 39.54 0.57 -5.10
N ALA A 177 40.08 -0.57 -4.64
CA ALA A 177 41.51 -0.86 -4.77
C ALA A 177 42.03 -0.78 -6.21
N ILE A 178 41.20 -1.18 -7.19
CA ILE A 178 41.51 -1.14 -8.63
C ILE A 178 41.28 0.27 -9.21
N CYS A 179 40.02 0.74 -9.25
CA CYS A 179 39.67 1.96 -9.99
C CYS A 179 39.70 3.25 -9.15
N LYS A 180 40.14 3.18 -7.88
CA LYS A 180 40.22 4.25 -6.84
C LYS A 180 38.93 5.05 -6.57
N LYS A 181 37.85 4.81 -7.32
CA LYS A 181 36.53 5.44 -7.13
C LYS A 181 35.95 5.11 -5.76
N ARG A 182 35.51 6.14 -5.04
CA ARG A 182 34.79 6.03 -3.77
C ARG A 182 33.44 5.34 -3.97
N PHE A 183 33.14 4.36 -3.13
CA PHE A 183 31.93 3.53 -3.20
C PHE A 183 31.49 3.09 -1.79
N THR A 184 30.22 2.70 -1.64
CA THR A 184 29.73 2.13 -0.38
C THR A 184 30.11 0.67 -0.27
N VAL A 185 30.86 0.29 0.76
CA VAL A 185 31.18 -1.09 1.12
C VAL A 185 29.88 -1.82 1.43
N THR A 186 29.64 -2.93 0.74
CA THR A 186 28.49 -3.80 0.98
C THR A 186 28.98 -5.20 1.37
N ALA A 187 28.08 -6.04 1.89
CA ALA A 187 28.38 -7.46 2.14
C ALA A 187 28.72 -8.27 0.87
N TYR A 188 28.71 -7.65 -0.32
CA TYR A 188 29.09 -8.24 -1.62
C TYR A 188 30.36 -7.63 -2.21
N SER A 189 30.99 -6.67 -1.53
CA SER A 189 32.25 -6.07 -1.95
C SER A 189 33.39 -7.06 -1.75
N LEU A 190 34.09 -7.42 -2.83
CA LEU A 190 35.19 -8.37 -2.79
C LEU A 190 36.52 -7.68 -2.46
N SER A 191 37.47 -8.41 -1.89
CA SER A 191 38.87 -7.96 -1.81
C SER A 191 39.55 -8.12 -3.19
N GLY A 192 40.34 -7.12 -3.57
CA GLY A 192 41.21 -7.15 -4.74
C GLY A 192 42.51 -7.93 -4.50
N PRO A 193 43.35 -8.10 -5.54
CA PRO A 193 44.59 -8.88 -5.47
C PRO A 193 45.57 -8.40 -4.39
N GLU A 194 45.58 -7.10 -4.10
CA GLU A 194 46.48 -6.43 -3.13
C GLU A 194 45.77 -6.11 -1.79
N GLY A 195 44.67 -6.78 -1.47
CA GLY A 195 44.02 -6.75 -0.15
C GLY A 195 42.96 -5.67 0.08
N GLY A 196 42.94 -4.57 -0.69
CA GLY A 196 41.91 -3.52 -0.59
C GLY A 196 40.53 -3.93 -1.15
N LEU A 197 39.46 -3.23 -0.77
CA LEU A 197 38.09 -3.56 -1.20
C LEU A 197 37.76 -3.07 -2.62
N LEU A 198 36.87 -3.79 -3.32
CA LEU A 198 36.43 -3.48 -4.68
C LEU A 198 34.99 -2.94 -4.73
N CYS A 199 34.77 -1.96 -5.61
CA CYS A 199 33.42 -1.49 -5.94
C CYS A 199 32.62 -2.58 -6.67
N ALA A 200 31.30 -2.37 -6.82
CA ALA A 200 30.39 -3.37 -7.39
C ALA A 200 30.76 -3.77 -8.84
N GLN A 201 31.30 -2.85 -9.64
CA GLN A 201 31.71 -3.15 -11.02
C GLN A 201 33.02 -3.97 -11.03
N CYS A 202 34.09 -3.46 -10.41
CA CYS A 202 35.35 -4.17 -10.32
C CYS A 202 35.24 -5.54 -9.61
N SER A 203 34.31 -5.69 -8.65
CA SER A 203 33.99 -6.98 -8.03
C SER A 203 33.40 -7.97 -9.05
N LYS A 204 32.49 -7.54 -9.93
CA LYS A 204 31.93 -8.38 -11.00
C LYS A 204 33.00 -8.75 -12.02
N ASP A 205 33.80 -7.78 -12.46
CA ASP A 205 34.84 -7.99 -13.49
C ASP A 205 35.95 -8.92 -12.96
N HIS A 206 36.33 -8.79 -11.70
CA HIS A 206 37.27 -9.69 -11.03
C HIS A 206 36.68 -11.09 -10.80
N ALA A 207 35.39 -11.19 -10.47
CA ALA A 207 34.69 -12.48 -10.37
C ALA A 207 34.48 -13.17 -11.73
N ALA A 208 34.36 -12.41 -12.82
CA ALA A 208 34.28 -12.96 -14.19
C ALA A 208 35.64 -13.47 -14.70
N LYS A 209 36.76 -12.88 -14.23
CA LYS A 209 38.12 -13.31 -14.59
C LYS A 209 38.61 -14.55 -13.83
N LYS A 210 38.02 -14.90 -12.68
CA LYS A 210 38.27 -16.19 -12.02
C LYS A 210 37.27 -17.23 -12.55
N GLY A 211 37.78 -18.28 -13.18
CA GLY A 211 36.99 -19.36 -13.79
C GLY A 211 36.02 -20.08 -12.83
N LYS A 212 35.15 -20.92 -13.40
CA LYS A 212 33.90 -21.44 -12.80
C LYS A 212 34.01 -22.27 -11.50
N ASP A 213 35.21 -22.50 -10.97
CA ASP A 213 35.46 -23.44 -9.85
C ASP A 213 35.54 -22.81 -8.46
N ALA A 214 35.31 -21.49 -8.33
CA ALA A 214 35.13 -20.87 -7.02
C ALA A 214 33.76 -21.24 -6.41
N LYS A 215 33.75 -22.13 -5.39
CA LYS A 215 32.56 -22.40 -4.55
C LYS A 215 31.89 -21.09 -4.15
N LYS A 216 30.67 -20.85 -4.63
CA LYS A 216 29.85 -19.68 -4.23
C LYS A 216 29.81 -19.61 -2.70
N PRO A 217 30.18 -18.47 -2.07
CA PRO A 217 30.08 -18.35 -0.62
C PRO A 217 28.63 -18.63 -0.22
N ARG A 218 28.45 -19.49 0.80
CA ARG A 218 27.13 -19.77 1.37
C ARG A 218 26.47 -18.43 1.69
N LYS A 219 25.33 -18.13 1.04
CA LYS A 219 24.50 -16.98 1.41
C LYS A 219 24.26 -17.06 2.91
N SER A 220 24.56 -15.99 3.65
CA SER A 220 24.26 -15.93 5.08
C SER A 220 22.75 -16.11 5.29
N VAL A 221 22.35 -17.29 5.75
CA VAL A 221 20.97 -17.63 6.09
C VAL A 221 20.61 -16.82 7.32
N GLY A 222 20.01 -15.63 7.11
CA GLY A 222 19.73 -14.67 8.18
C GLY A 222 19.95 -13.19 7.85
N GLY A 223 20.50 -12.85 6.67
CA GLY A 223 20.67 -11.44 6.28
C GLY A 223 19.33 -10.66 6.22
N GLN A 224 19.36 -9.35 6.55
CA GLN A 224 18.19 -8.45 6.62
C GLN A 224 17.19 -8.60 5.46
N GLY A 225 17.66 -8.88 4.23
CA GLY A 225 16.81 -9.09 3.05
C GLY A 225 15.82 -10.27 3.18
N SER A 226 16.16 -11.32 3.94
CA SER A 226 15.23 -12.44 4.20
C SER A 226 14.09 -12.01 5.11
N ARG A 227 14.41 -11.27 6.20
CA ARG A 227 13.40 -10.67 7.09
C ARG A 227 12.48 -9.69 6.33
N ARG A 228 13.06 -8.79 5.52
CA ARG A 228 12.28 -7.85 4.67
C ARG A 228 11.39 -8.58 3.67
N LYS A 229 11.85 -9.68 3.05
CA LYS A 229 11.02 -10.45 2.11
C LYS A 229 9.86 -11.18 2.80
N VAL A 230 10.08 -11.72 4.01
CA VAL A 230 9.00 -12.29 4.82
C VAL A 230 8.00 -11.20 5.21
N GLN A 231 8.45 -10.04 5.69
CA GLN A 231 7.57 -8.90 6.01
C GLN A 231 6.82 -8.34 4.78
N SER A 232 7.44 -8.29 3.60
CA SER A 232 6.75 -7.92 2.35
C SER A 232 5.70 -8.95 1.95
N ASN A 233 6.00 -10.25 2.03
CA ASN A 233 5.01 -11.29 1.76
C ASN A 233 3.82 -11.24 2.75
N ILE A 234 4.10 -10.90 4.01
CA ILE A 234 3.10 -10.65 5.07
C ILE A 234 2.17 -9.49 4.69
N LEU A 235 2.73 -8.31 4.38
CA LEU A 235 1.96 -7.13 3.99
C LEU A 235 1.15 -7.35 2.69
N ASP A 236 1.70 -8.13 1.75
CA ASP A 236 1.01 -8.56 0.53
C ASP A 236 -0.13 -9.57 0.79
N GLY A 237 -0.32 -10.07 2.02
CA GLY A 237 -1.27 -11.15 2.34
C GLY A 237 -0.90 -12.50 1.69
N THR A 238 0.37 -12.68 1.30
CA THR A 238 0.90 -13.90 0.64
C THR A 238 1.74 -14.77 1.56
N TYR A 239 1.85 -14.41 2.84
CA TYR A 239 2.46 -15.24 3.86
C TYR A 239 1.58 -16.46 4.14
N GLN A 240 2.18 -17.64 3.99
CA GLN A 240 1.59 -18.91 4.41
C GLN A 240 2.43 -19.42 5.57
N THR A 241 1.77 -19.75 6.68
CA THR A 241 2.37 -20.43 7.82
C THR A 241 2.65 -21.90 7.45
N GLY A 242 3.80 -22.41 7.89
CA GLY A 242 4.28 -23.75 7.52
C GLY A 242 5.02 -23.84 6.19
N ALA A 243 5.28 -25.08 5.75
CA ALA A 243 5.99 -25.37 4.50
C ALA A 243 5.12 -25.09 3.26
N LYS A 244 5.74 -24.62 2.16
CA LYS A 244 5.05 -24.49 0.87
C LYS A 244 4.63 -25.87 0.38
N ASN A 245 3.37 -25.99 -0.06
CA ASN A 245 2.91 -27.19 -0.76
C ASN A 245 3.70 -27.43 -2.06
N LEU A 246 3.74 -28.70 -2.48
CA LEU A 246 4.49 -29.13 -3.67
C LEU A 246 4.06 -28.37 -4.93
N THR A 247 2.76 -28.12 -5.14
CA THR A 247 2.27 -27.36 -6.29
C THR A 247 2.89 -25.96 -6.37
N THR A 248 2.97 -25.23 -5.25
CA THR A 248 3.66 -23.92 -5.21
C THR A 248 5.15 -24.05 -5.54
N LEU A 249 5.83 -25.09 -5.07
CA LEU A 249 7.25 -25.34 -5.38
C LEU A 249 7.47 -25.67 -6.86
N CYS A 250 6.61 -26.48 -7.47
CA CYS A 250 6.64 -26.77 -8.90
C CYS A 250 6.43 -25.51 -9.74
N ILE A 251 5.40 -24.71 -9.43
CA ILE A 251 5.12 -23.43 -10.12
C ILE A 251 6.30 -22.45 -9.95
N GLU A 252 6.92 -22.38 -8.77
CA GLU A 252 8.11 -21.56 -8.55
C GLU A 252 9.36 -22.04 -9.30
N THR A 253 9.40 -23.31 -9.70
CA THR A 253 10.50 -23.96 -10.45
C THR A 253 10.29 -23.82 -11.95
N LEU A 254 9.06 -24.01 -12.45
CA LEU A 254 8.66 -23.62 -13.81
C LEU A 254 9.02 -22.15 -14.07
N ALA A 255 8.59 -21.23 -13.20
CA ALA A 255 8.90 -19.80 -13.30
C ALA A 255 10.38 -19.41 -13.02
N LYS A 256 11.31 -20.37 -12.95
CA LYS A 256 12.77 -20.15 -12.96
C LYS A 256 13.44 -20.66 -14.25
N ASN A 257 12.79 -21.55 -14.97
CA ASN A 257 13.28 -22.24 -16.17
C ASN A 257 12.18 -22.17 -17.25
N VAL A 258 11.59 -20.98 -17.43
CA VAL A 258 10.46 -20.76 -18.35
C VAL A 258 10.88 -20.94 -19.81
N ASP A 259 12.15 -20.66 -20.08
CA ASP A 259 12.91 -20.92 -21.30
C ASP A 259 13.01 -22.41 -21.68
N LEU A 260 12.67 -23.33 -20.77
CA LEU A 260 12.64 -24.78 -21.02
C LEU A 260 11.22 -25.35 -21.10
N ALA A 261 10.19 -24.50 -21.15
CA ALA A 261 8.79 -24.94 -21.15
C ALA A 261 8.15 -24.67 -22.52
N ASP A 262 7.93 -25.74 -23.30
CA ASP A 262 7.23 -25.67 -24.60
C ASP A 262 5.70 -25.64 -24.43
N SER A 263 5.18 -26.28 -23.37
CA SER A 263 3.76 -26.37 -23.07
C SER A 263 3.52 -26.55 -21.57
N LEU A 264 2.35 -26.13 -21.09
CA LEU A 264 1.88 -26.46 -19.75
C LEU A 264 1.23 -27.85 -19.68
N GLY A 265 0.84 -28.43 -20.83
CA GLY A 265 0.01 -29.64 -20.88
C GLY A 265 -1.39 -29.44 -20.27
N ASP A 266 -2.08 -30.56 -19.99
CA ASP A 266 -3.44 -30.57 -19.46
C ASP A 266 -3.48 -30.27 -17.95
N LEU A 267 -3.17 -29.02 -17.58
CA LEU A 267 -3.28 -28.54 -16.21
C LEU A 267 -4.68 -27.95 -15.92
N PRO A 268 -5.28 -28.22 -14.75
CA PRO A 268 -6.54 -27.59 -14.36
C PRO A 268 -6.44 -26.06 -14.31
N ASP A 269 -7.49 -25.34 -14.72
CA ASP A 269 -7.56 -23.86 -14.72
C ASP A 269 -7.08 -23.19 -13.42
N LYS A 270 -7.36 -23.82 -12.27
CA LYS A 270 -6.95 -23.32 -10.94
C LYS A 270 -5.43 -23.35 -10.73
N VAL A 271 -4.71 -24.19 -11.47
CA VAL A 271 -3.24 -24.27 -11.51
C VAL A 271 -2.71 -23.29 -12.55
N VAL A 272 -3.28 -23.26 -13.76
CA VAL A 272 -2.91 -22.31 -14.83
C VAL A 272 -3.05 -20.85 -14.33
N ASP A 273 -4.14 -20.52 -13.63
CA ASP A 273 -4.35 -19.18 -13.02
C ASP A 273 -3.28 -18.83 -11.97
N LYS A 274 -2.78 -19.82 -11.20
CA LYS A 274 -1.66 -19.61 -10.26
C LYS A 274 -0.34 -19.40 -10.98
N ILE A 275 -0.09 -20.14 -12.07
CA ILE A 275 1.09 -19.98 -12.93
C ILE A 275 1.08 -18.57 -13.54
N ALA A 276 -0.01 -18.18 -14.19
CA ALA A 276 -0.19 -16.86 -14.79
C ALA A 276 0.03 -15.72 -13.79
N ARG A 277 -0.53 -15.82 -12.56
CA ARG A 277 -0.26 -14.85 -11.48
C ARG A 277 1.21 -14.77 -11.10
N LEU A 278 1.92 -15.91 -10.97
CA LEU A 278 3.34 -15.89 -10.61
C LEU A 278 4.19 -15.33 -11.76
N PHE A 279 3.89 -15.69 -13.00
CA PHE A 279 4.56 -15.18 -14.20
C PHE A 279 4.43 -13.67 -14.26
N SER A 280 3.22 -13.13 -14.13
CA SER A 280 3.01 -11.67 -14.05
C SER A 280 3.68 -11.03 -12.83
N LYS A 281 3.62 -11.61 -11.61
CA LYS A 281 4.36 -11.08 -10.44
C LYS A 281 5.89 -11.06 -10.64
N ARG A 282 6.43 -11.91 -11.53
CA ARG A 282 7.85 -11.94 -11.92
C ARG A 282 8.15 -11.23 -13.25
N ARG A 283 7.15 -10.63 -13.91
CA ARG A 283 7.23 -10.04 -15.27
C ARG A 283 7.79 -11.00 -16.33
N LEU A 284 7.43 -12.28 -16.22
CA LEU A 284 7.82 -13.34 -17.15
C LEU A 284 6.83 -13.53 -18.31
N LEU A 285 5.66 -12.87 -18.28
CA LEU A 285 4.75 -12.90 -19.41
C LEU A 285 5.26 -11.93 -20.50
N THR A 286 5.71 -12.51 -21.61
CA THR A 286 6.24 -11.91 -22.83
C THR A 286 5.61 -12.60 -24.06
N PRO A 287 5.77 -12.09 -25.29
CA PRO A 287 5.22 -12.72 -26.50
C PRO A 287 5.61 -14.19 -26.65
N GLU A 288 6.87 -14.54 -26.33
CA GLU A 288 7.41 -15.90 -26.44
C GLU A 288 6.77 -16.88 -25.45
N THR A 289 6.30 -16.37 -24.30
CA THR A 289 5.67 -17.18 -23.23
C THR A 289 4.15 -17.16 -23.27
N LEU A 290 3.54 -16.28 -24.07
CA LEU A 290 2.09 -16.15 -24.20
C LEU A 290 1.42 -17.45 -24.72
N PRO A 291 2.00 -18.21 -25.67
CA PRO A 291 1.46 -19.50 -26.12
C PRO A 291 1.24 -20.54 -25.00
N LEU A 292 1.96 -20.45 -23.89
CA LEU A 292 1.75 -21.32 -22.72
C LEU A 292 0.36 -21.17 -22.09
N PHE A 293 -0.35 -20.06 -22.38
CA PHE A 293 -1.65 -19.73 -21.81
C PHE A 293 -2.77 -19.64 -22.87
N VAL A 294 -2.47 -19.92 -24.14
CA VAL A 294 -3.31 -19.64 -25.30
C VAL A 294 -3.26 -20.84 -26.26
N GLN A 295 -4.36 -21.59 -26.34
CA GLN A 295 -4.53 -22.75 -27.20
C GLN A 295 -5.92 -22.70 -27.88
N PRO A 296 -6.17 -23.48 -28.95
CA PRO A 296 -7.48 -23.52 -29.61
C PRO A 296 -8.66 -23.95 -28.73
N SER A 297 -8.38 -24.73 -27.68
CA SER A 297 -9.34 -25.17 -26.66
C SER A 297 -9.58 -24.14 -25.54
N THR A 298 -8.82 -23.04 -25.50
CA THR A 298 -8.84 -22.10 -24.37
C THR A 298 -10.12 -21.24 -24.36
N THR A 299 -11.00 -21.48 -23.39
CA THR A 299 -12.21 -20.68 -23.14
C THR A 299 -11.95 -19.47 -22.24
N THR A 300 -10.82 -19.43 -21.52
CA THR A 300 -10.52 -18.41 -20.51
C THR A 300 -9.05 -17.98 -20.54
N VAL A 301 -8.79 -16.69 -20.83
CA VAL A 301 -7.44 -16.09 -20.81
C VAL A 301 -7.37 -15.03 -19.71
N LYS A 302 -6.32 -15.11 -18.87
CA LYS A 302 -6.14 -14.23 -17.70
C LYS A 302 -4.72 -13.69 -17.60
N ILE A 303 -4.50 -12.56 -18.25
CA ILE A 303 -3.26 -11.78 -18.21
C ILE A 303 -3.28 -10.86 -16.97
N TYR A 304 -2.35 -11.06 -16.04
CA TYR A 304 -2.28 -10.32 -14.78
C TYR A 304 -1.30 -9.13 -14.81
N ASP A 305 -0.37 -9.11 -15.77
CA ASP A 305 0.53 -8.02 -16.16
C ASP A 305 0.93 -8.25 -17.63
N GLY A 306 0.32 -7.51 -18.55
CA GLY A 306 0.54 -7.55 -19.99
C GLY A 306 1.41 -6.42 -20.52
N ALA A 307 2.16 -5.72 -19.65
CA ALA A 307 2.97 -4.55 -20.02
C ALA A 307 4.12 -4.84 -21.01
N ARG A 308 4.33 -6.11 -21.39
CA ARG A 308 5.31 -6.57 -22.38
C ARG A 308 4.69 -7.12 -23.67
N LEU A 309 3.36 -7.04 -23.82
CA LEU A 309 2.63 -7.50 -25.00
C LEU A 309 2.28 -6.31 -25.90
N GLY A 310 2.41 -6.49 -27.22
CA GLY A 310 2.01 -5.57 -28.29
C GLY A 310 0.60 -5.84 -28.82
N SER A 311 0.14 -5.03 -29.79
CA SER A 311 -1.17 -5.21 -30.44
C SER A 311 -1.33 -6.61 -31.04
N SER A 312 -0.32 -7.05 -31.82
CA SER A 312 -0.28 -8.35 -32.49
C SER A 312 -0.37 -9.54 -31.54
N ASP A 313 0.14 -9.41 -30.32
CA ASP A 313 0.07 -10.48 -29.31
C ASP A 313 -1.36 -10.62 -28.78
N PHE A 314 -2.08 -9.51 -28.60
CA PHE A 314 -3.49 -9.55 -28.22
C PHE A 314 -4.38 -10.06 -29.36
N GLU A 315 -4.09 -9.66 -30.61
CA GLU A 315 -4.77 -10.21 -31.79
C GLU A 315 -4.55 -11.73 -31.91
N GLY A 316 -3.30 -12.19 -31.69
CA GLY A 316 -2.94 -13.61 -31.68
C GLY A 316 -3.71 -14.46 -30.65
N ILE A 317 -4.13 -13.87 -29.52
CA ILE A 317 -5.03 -14.53 -28.56
C ILE A 317 -6.39 -14.81 -29.21
N PHE A 318 -7.00 -13.83 -29.86
CA PHE A 318 -8.31 -13.98 -30.50
C PHE A 318 -8.24 -14.80 -31.80
N GLN A 319 -7.09 -14.81 -32.47
CA GLN A 319 -6.81 -15.67 -33.62
C GLN A 319 -6.73 -17.15 -33.20
N THR A 320 -6.03 -17.44 -32.10
CA THR A 320 -5.78 -18.81 -31.65
C THR A 320 -6.98 -19.38 -30.87
N SER A 321 -7.53 -18.60 -29.95
CA SER A 321 -8.61 -19.02 -29.04
C SER A 321 -9.97 -18.52 -29.56
N SER A 322 -10.44 -19.09 -30.68
CA SER A 322 -11.71 -18.71 -31.31
C SER A 322 -12.93 -18.89 -30.37
N ASN A 323 -12.90 -19.93 -29.53
CA ASN A 323 -13.92 -20.26 -28.53
C ASN A 323 -13.77 -19.51 -27.18
N LEU A 324 -13.02 -18.41 -27.14
CA LEU A 324 -12.79 -17.63 -25.93
C LEU A 324 -14.09 -17.00 -25.40
N GLN A 325 -14.43 -17.29 -24.14
CA GLN A 325 -15.62 -16.77 -23.45
C GLN A 325 -15.26 -15.76 -22.36
N HIS A 326 -14.07 -15.87 -21.76
CA HIS A 326 -13.64 -15.03 -20.65
C HIS A 326 -12.27 -14.42 -20.92
N PHE A 327 -12.26 -13.15 -21.33
CA PHE A 327 -11.03 -12.40 -21.55
C PHE A 327 -10.73 -11.48 -20.36
N LYS A 328 -9.51 -11.57 -19.84
CA LYS A 328 -8.98 -10.65 -18.84
C LYS A 328 -7.56 -10.25 -19.18
N ALA A 329 -7.30 -8.95 -19.29
CA ALA A 329 -5.95 -8.40 -19.37
C ALA A 329 -5.75 -7.17 -18.48
N ARG A 330 -4.61 -7.16 -17.77
CA ARG A 330 -4.15 -6.03 -16.95
C ARG A 330 -2.85 -5.46 -17.47
N ASN A 331 -2.64 -4.17 -17.24
CA ASN A 331 -1.57 -3.37 -17.84
C ASN A 331 -1.55 -3.55 -19.37
N ALA A 332 -2.74 -3.62 -19.97
CA ALA A 332 -2.96 -3.90 -21.39
C ALA A 332 -2.78 -2.61 -22.23
N ILE A 333 -1.62 -1.97 -22.10
CA ILE A 333 -1.34 -0.64 -22.64
C ILE A 333 -1.40 -0.64 -24.17
N GLN A 334 -1.00 -1.75 -24.80
CA GLN A 334 -1.06 -1.94 -26.26
C GLN A 334 -2.38 -2.56 -26.74
N PHE A 335 -3.40 -2.67 -25.88
CA PHE A 335 -4.76 -2.98 -26.33
C PHE A 335 -5.39 -1.69 -26.83
N LYS A 336 -5.34 -1.47 -28.15
CA LYS A 336 -5.78 -0.27 -28.86
C LYS A 336 -7.02 -0.56 -29.71
N ASP A 337 -7.51 0.46 -30.41
CA ASP A 337 -8.58 0.35 -31.41
C ASP A 337 -8.33 -0.77 -32.43
N GLU A 338 -7.12 -0.89 -32.99
CA GLU A 338 -6.71 -1.96 -33.91
C GLU A 338 -7.05 -3.37 -33.39
N VAL A 339 -6.75 -3.63 -32.11
CA VAL A 339 -7.00 -4.91 -31.44
C VAL A 339 -8.49 -5.14 -31.21
N MET A 340 -9.25 -4.07 -30.93
CA MET A 340 -10.69 -4.13 -30.79
C MET A 340 -11.39 -4.37 -32.14
N ASP A 341 -10.92 -3.73 -33.20
CA ASP A 341 -11.40 -3.95 -34.57
C ASP A 341 -11.12 -5.38 -35.03
N TYR A 342 -9.94 -5.94 -34.68
CA TYR A 342 -9.66 -7.35 -34.91
C TYR A 342 -10.65 -8.25 -34.16
N LEU A 343 -10.88 -8.03 -32.86
CA LEU A 343 -11.86 -8.79 -32.06
C LEU A 343 -13.29 -8.66 -32.62
N LEU A 344 -13.69 -7.46 -33.07
CA LEU A 344 -14.98 -7.21 -33.71
C LEU A 344 -15.15 -8.03 -35.00
N SER A 345 -14.08 -8.22 -35.76
CA SER A 345 -14.08 -9.02 -37.00
C SER A 345 -14.14 -10.55 -36.81
N ARG A 346 -14.01 -11.06 -35.58
CA ARG A 346 -14.12 -12.51 -35.26
C ARG A 346 -15.53 -12.86 -34.77
N ASP A 347 -15.96 -14.11 -34.88
CA ASP A 347 -17.21 -14.60 -34.24
C ASP A 347 -17.03 -15.00 -32.76
N THR A 348 -16.05 -14.42 -32.07
CA THR A 348 -15.79 -14.73 -30.66
C THR A 348 -16.93 -14.22 -29.77
N LYS A 349 -17.56 -15.13 -29.02
CA LYS A 349 -18.69 -14.84 -28.11
C LYS A 349 -18.22 -14.72 -26.67
N LEU A 350 -17.81 -13.51 -26.30
CA LEU A 350 -17.36 -13.20 -24.96
C LEU A 350 -18.54 -13.09 -23.99
N LEU A 351 -18.50 -13.89 -22.92
CA LEU A 351 -19.37 -13.76 -21.75
C LEU A 351 -18.81 -12.77 -20.72
N SER A 352 -17.48 -12.62 -20.65
CA SER A 352 -16.87 -11.58 -19.80
C SER A 352 -15.64 -10.93 -20.42
N PHE A 353 -15.63 -9.59 -20.33
CA PHE A 353 -14.53 -8.73 -20.76
C PHE A 353 -14.01 -7.94 -19.56
N ASN A 354 -12.73 -8.13 -19.22
CA ASN A 354 -12.05 -7.46 -18.12
C ASN A 354 -10.75 -6.81 -18.61
N ILE A 355 -10.74 -5.47 -18.70
CA ILE A 355 -9.60 -4.74 -19.23
C ILE A 355 -9.09 -3.72 -18.20
N HIS A 356 -7.77 -3.59 -18.12
CA HIS A 356 -7.13 -2.63 -17.24
C HIS A 356 -5.93 -1.96 -17.89
N GLY A 357 -5.90 -0.62 -17.92
CA GLY A 357 -4.81 0.17 -18.49
C GLY A 357 -4.84 0.29 -20.01
N ALA A 358 -5.96 -0.06 -20.66
CA ALA A 358 -6.18 0.12 -22.10
C ALA A 358 -6.61 1.56 -22.41
N ASN A 359 -5.70 2.50 -22.16
CA ASN A 359 -5.91 3.94 -22.33
C ASN A 359 -5.98 4.39 -23.80
N LEU A 360 -5.71 3.50 -24.75
CA LEU A 360 -5.65 3.75 -26.19
C LEU A 360 -6.84 3.18 -26.96
N LEU A 361 -7.87 2.72 -26.25
CA LEU A 361 -9.20 2.45 -26.83
C LEU A 361 -9.99 3.75 -26.87
N SER A 362 -10.57 4.10 -28.02
CA SER A 362 -11.45 5.26 -28.16
C SER A 362 -12.89 4.96 -27.75
N ASP A 363 -13.65 6.02 -27.44
CA ASP A 363 -15.08 5.97 -27.16
C ASP A 363 -15.86 5.23 -28.28
N LYS A 364 -15.46 5.44 -29.54
CA LYS A 364 -16.05 4.79 -30.71
C LYS A 364 -15.88 3.27 -30.65
N SER A 365 -14.68 2.79 -30.36
CA SER A 365 -14.39 1.35 -30.26
C SER A 365 -15.15 0.70 -29.11
N TRP A 366 -15.32 1.42 -27.99
CA TRP A 366 -16.13 0.96 -26.86
C TRP A 366 -17.61 0.82 -27.22
N SER A 367 -18.21 1.83 -27.87
CA SER A 367 -19.59 1.73 -28.37
C SER A 367 -19.76 0.63 -29.41
N MET A 368 -18.82 0.51 -30.37
CA MET A 368 -18.85 -0.57 -31.37
C MET A 368 -18.74 -1.96 -30.72
N PHE A 369 -17.87 -2.14 -29.73
CA PHE A 369 -17.75 -3.38 -28.97
C PHE A 369 -19.06 -3.75 -28.28
N VAL A 370 -19.65 -2.83 -27.53
CA VAL A 370 -20.89 -3.06 -26.80
C VAL A 370 -22.07 -3.32 -27.73
N SER A 371 -22.23 -2.57 -28.82
CA SER A 371 -23.34 -2.77 -29.76
C SER A 371 -23.23 -4.08 -30.56
N ASN A 372 -22.02 -4.51 -30.95
CA ASN A 372 -21.86 -5.72 -31.77
C ASN A 372 -21.61 -7.01 -30.96
N LYS A 373 -21.11 -6.91 -29.73
CA LYS A 373 -20.77 -8.08 -28.88
C LYS A 373 -21.53 -8.12 -27.53
N GLY A 374 -22.35 -7.11 -27.23
CA GLY A 374 -23.02 -6.98 -25.92
C GLY A 374 -24.09 -8.01 -25.60
N ALA A 375 -24.76 -8.59 -26.59
CA ALA A 375 -25.92 -9.46 -26.41
C ALA A 375 -25.66 -10.69 -25.49
N ASP A 376 -24.43 -11.20 -25.51
CA ASP A 376 -23.98 -12.33 -24.69
C ASP A 376 -23.12 -11.92 -23.47
N LEU A 377 -22.79 -10.63 -23.30
CA LEU A 377 -21.95 -10.18 -22.20
C LEU A 377 -22.68 -10.24 -20.85
N GLU A 378 -22.21 -11.15 -20.00
CA GLU A 378 -22.58 -11.27 -18.59
C GLU A 378 -21.77 -10.36 -17.68
N GLY A 379 -20.53 -10.02 -18.03
CA GLY A 379 -19.61 -9.33 -17.12
C GLY A 379 -18.62 -8.37 -17.78
N ILE A 380 -18.83 -7.06 -17.58
CA ILE A 380 -17.94 -5.98 -18.01
C ILE A 380 -17.18 -5.41 -16.81
N GLN A 381 -15.86 -5.35 -16.88
CA GLN A 381 -15.01 -4.84 -15.81
C GLN A 381 -13.89 -3.96 -16.38
N VAL A 382 -13.98 -2.66 -16.19
CA VAL A 382 -13.07 -1.66 -16.78
C VAL A 382 -12.35 -0.90 -15.67
N TYR A 383 -11.02 -0.88 -15.73
CA TYR A 383 -10.16 -0.24 -14.73
C TYR A 383 -9.12 0.64 -15.42
N TYR A 384 -9.00 1.92 -15.03
CA TYR A 384 -7.98 2.82 -15.57
C TYR A 384 -7.95 2.78 -17.12
N THR A 385 -9.04 3.24 -17.75
CA THR A 385 -9.08 3.55 -19.20
C THR A 385 -9.32 5.05 -19.43
N ASP A 386 -8.86 5.85 -18.46
CA ASP A 386 -8.94 7.30 -18.35
C ASP A 386 -10.19 7.94 -18.98
N LYS A 387 -10.07 8.56 -20.15
CA LYS A 387 -11.10 9.42 -20.75
C LYS A 387 -11.98 8.72 -21.80
N HIS A 388 -11.95 7.39 -21.90
CA HIS A 388 -12.62 6.67 -23.00
C HIS A 388 -13.73 5.69 -22.56
N PHE A 389 -14.02 5.65 -21.26
CA PHE A 389 -15.19 4.95 -20.73
C PHE A 389 -15.97 5.93 -19.85
N GLY A 390 -17.11 6.41 -20.34
CA GLY A 390 -17.85 7.56 -19.79
C GLY A 390 -19.34 7.29 -19.52
N ASP A 391 -20.06 8.38 -19.24
CA ASP A 391 -21.50 8.35 -18.97
C ASP A 391 -22.31 7.87 -20.18
N GLU A 392 -21.89 8.25 -21.38
CA GLU A 392 -22.48 7.84 -22.67
C GLU A 392 -22.38 6.33 -22.87
N MET A 393 -21.23 5.75 -22.49
CA MET A 393 -21.02 4.31 -22.58
C MET A 393 -21.90 3.57 -21.56
N LEU A 394 -22.02 4.09 -20.33
CA LEU A 394 -22.90 3.50 -19.31
C LEU A 394 -24.37 3.56 -19.71
N ALA A 395 -24.82 4.62 -20.38
CA ALA A 395 -26.18 4.76 -20.89
C ALA A 395 -26.52 3.77 -22.02
N GLN A 396 -25.53 3.25 -22.75
CA GLN A 396 -25.73 2.23 -23.79
C GLN A 396 -25.81 0.79 -23.24
N LEU A 397 -25.31 0.52 -22.02
CA LEU A 397 -25.29 -0.83 -21.46
C LEU A 397 -26.67 -1.49 -21.27
N PRO A 398 -27.72 -0.81 -20.76
CA PRO A 398 -29.04 -1.42 -20.57
C PRO A 398 -29.65 -1.97 -21.87
N ALA A 399 -29.47 -1.26 -22.99
CA ALA A 399 -30.03 -1.64 -24.28
C ALA A 399 -29.22 -2.73 -25.00
N ASN A 400 -27.89 -2.68 -24.92
CA ASN A 400 -27.00 -3.55 -25.70
C ASN A 400 -26.52 -4.80 -24.93
N CYS A 401 -26.55 -4.79 -23.59
CA CYS A 401 -26.04 -5.88 -22.75
C CYS A 401 -27.13 -6.46 -21.83
N PRO A 402 -28.20 -7.10 -22.36
CA PRO A 402 -29.34 -7.56 -21.57
C PRO A 402 -28.98 -8.61 -20.50
N LYS A 403 -27.93 -9.41 -20.73
CA LYS A 403 -27.47 -10.47 -19.81
C LYS A 403 -26.50 -9.98 -18.72
N LEU A 404 -26.18 -8.68 -18.68
CA LEU A 404 -25.13 -8.12 -17.84
C LEU A 404 -25.43 -8.25 -16.32
N ASN A 405 -24.84 -9.26 -15.69
CA ASN A 405 -24.96 -9.52 -14.26
C ASN A 405 -23.80 -8.93 -13.44
N ARG A 406 -22.68 -8.53 -14.06
CA ARG A 406 -21.52 -7.97 -13.37
C ARG A 406 -20.97 -6.72 -14.06
N LEU A 407 -21.00 -5.59 -13.36
CA LEU A 407 -20.38 -4.35 -13.80
C LEU A 407 -19.34 -3.86 -12.78
N LYS A 408 -18.14 -3.50 -13.27
CA LYS A 408 -17.16 -2.74 -12.48
C LYS A 408 -16.55 -1.61 -13.27
N VAL A 409 -16.51 -0.43 -12.66
CA VAL A 409 -15.99 0.81 -13.24
C VAL A 409 -15.06 1.49 -12.24
N TYR A 410 -13.76 1.50 -12.54
CA TYR A 410 -12.70 1.88 -11.59
C TYR A 410 -11.75 2.88 -12.25
N HIS A 411 -11.57 4.07 -11.67
CA HIS A 411 -10.69 5.14 -12.12
C HIS A 411 -10.91 5.66 -13.55
N ASN A 412 -12.12 5.50 -14.10
CA ASN A 412 -12.48 6.07 -15.39
C ASN A 412 -12.97 7.52 -15.19
N GLN A 413 -12.32 8.47 -15.87
CA GLN A 413 -12.42 9.90 -15.61
C GLN A 413 -13.68 10.55 -16.19
N LYS A 414 -14.29 9.96 -17.24
CA LYS A 414 -15.54 10.48 -17.82
C LYS A 414 -16.82 10.05 -17.09
N VAL A 415 -16.74 9.24 -16.04
CA VAL A 415 -17.93 8.73 -15.33
C VAL A 415 -18.31 9.66 -14.19
N THR A 416 -19.48 10.28 -14.31
CA THR A 416 -20.03 11.25 -13.38
C THR A 416 -21.34 10.73 -12.75
N ASN A 417 -22.08 11.63 -12.11
CA ASN A 417 -23.42 11.39 -11.58
C ASN A 417 -24.42 10.90 -12.65
N VAL A 418 -24.26 11.29 -13.92
CA VAL A 418 -25.19 10.89 -15.00
C VAL A 418 -25.05 9.41 -15.32
N GLY A 419 -23.83 8.92 -15.57
CA GLY A 419 -23.58 7.50 -15.86
C GLY A 419 -23.85 6.62 -14.65
N VAL A 420 -23.58 7.09 -13.43
CA VAL A 420 -23.97 6.37 -12.20
C VAL A 420 -25.49 6.18 -12.14
N LYS A 421 -26.30 7.21 -12.47
CA LYS A 421 -27.77 7.04 -12.54
C LYS A 421 -28.19 6.02 -13.59
N ALA A 422 -27.58 6.04 -14.78
CA ALA A 422 -27.87 5.11 -15.88
C ALA A 422 -27.58 3.63 -15.55
N ILE A 423 -26.63 3.35 -14.65
CA ILE A 423 -26.43 1.98 -14.12
C ILE A 423 -27.70 1.44 -13.44
N GLY A 424 -28.55 2.33 -12.89
CA GLY A 424 -29.83 1.97 -12.31
C GLY A 424 -30.78 1.27 -13.29
N ASP A 425 -30.60 1.42 -14.60
CA ASP A 425 -31.48 0.79 -15.60
C ASP A 425 -31.07 -0.66 -15.94
N ILE A 426 -29.90 -1.10 -15.48
CA ILE A 426 -29.38 -2.46 -15.69
C ILE A 426 -29.98 -3.43 -14.64
N LYS A 427 -31.27 -3.78 -14.82
CA LYS A 427 -32.07 -4.58 -13.86
C LYS A 427 -31.60 -6.03 -13.66
N THR A 428 -30.60 -6.49 -14.42
CA THR A 428 -30.02 -7.84 -14.37
C THR A 428 -28.76 -7.92 -13.50
N LEU A 429 -28.25 -6.79 -12.97
CA LEU A 429 -27.06 -6.77 -12.13
C LEU A 429 -27.20 -7.60 -10.85
N LYS A 430 -26.22 -8.48 -10.64
CA LYS A 430 -25.94 -9.19 -9.39
C LYS A 430 -24.73 -8.62 -8.67
N HIS A 431 -23.79 -8.02 -9.40
CA HIS A 431 -22.55 -7.54 -8.80
C HIS A 431 -22.10 -6.20 -9.39
N LEU A 432 -22.19 -5.16 -8.56
CA LEU A 432 -21.78 -3.81 -8.90
C LEU A 432 -20.56 -3.38 -8.08
N GLY A 433 -19.59 -2.75 -8.73
CA GLY A 433 -18.45 -2.15 -8.04
C GLY A 433 -18.00 -0.84 -8.69
N LEU A 434 -17.93 0.22 -7.90
CA LEU A 434 -17.51 1.55 -8.34
C LEU A 434 -16.33 2.05 -7.50
N HIS A 435 -15.37 2.68 -8.16
CA HIS A 435 -14.27 3.43 -7.53
C HIS A 435 -13.91 4.56 -8.48
N LEU A 436 -14.61 5.68 -8.39
CA LEU A 436 -14.57 6.75 -9.41
C LEU A 436 -13.65 7.89 -8.95
N GLN A 437 -13.27 8.77 -9.88
CA GLN A 437 -12.48 9.97 -9.56
C GLN A 437 -13.37 11.17 -9.24
N HIS A 438 -14.58 11.22 -9.80
CA HIS A 438 -15.56 12.26 -9.51
C HIS A 438 -16.31 11.98 -8.20
N ASP A 439 -16.61 13.06 -7.49
CA ASP A 439 -17.55 13.06 -6.39
C ASP A 439 -18.96 12.70 -6.86
N ILE A 440 -19.42 11.51 -6.45
CA ILE A 440 -20.77 11.05 -6.71
C ILE A 440 -21.68 11.49 -5.56
N SER A 441 -22.79 12.13 -5.91
CA SER A 441 -23.82 12.60 -4.97
C SER A 441 -24.66 11.44 -4.41
N PRO A 442 -25.14 11.54 -3.14
CA PRO A 442 -26.14 10.63 -2.56
C PRO A 442 -27.24 10.25 -3.52
N LYS A 443 -28.01 11.23 -3.99
CA LYS A 443 -29.16 11.07 -4.91
C LYS A 443 -28.86 10.24 -6.15
N SER A 444 -27.62 10.28 -6.66
CA SER A 444 -27.23 9.48 -7.82
C SER A 444 -26.92 8.04 -7.44
N MET A 445 -26.30 7.81 -6.28
CA MET A 445 -26.12 6.47 -5.71
C MET A 445 -27.46 5.85 -5.30
N SER A 446 -28.35 6.60 -4.63
CA SER A 446 -29.69 6.16 -4.24
C SER A 446 -30.53 5.78 -5.46
N HIS A 447 -30.57 6.62 -6.50
CA HIS A 447 -31.26 6.30 -7.77
C HIS A 447 -30.75 5.00 -8.41
N MET A 448 -29.41 4.85 -8.49
CA MET A 448 -28.78 3.63 -8.99
C MET A 448 -29.15 2.39 -8.16
N ILE A 449 -29.18 2.51 -6.83
CA ILE A 449 -29.51 1.42 -5.91
C ILE A 449 -30.99 1.06 -6.01
N HIS A 450 -31.91 2.02 -6.04
CA HIS A 450 -33.34 1.77 -6.29
C HIS A 450 -33.58 1.12 -7.66
N GLY A 451 -32.81 1.53 -8.68
CA GLY A 451 -32.93 0.99 -10.02
C GLY A 451 -32.45 -0.46 -10.17
N ALA A 452 -31.26 -0.79 -9.64
CA ALA A 452 -30.58 -2.07 -9.87
C ALA A 452 -30.49 -3.00 -8.64
N GLY A 453 -30.85 -2.52 -7.44
CA GLY A 453 -30.53 -3.16 -6.16
C GLY A 453 -31.21 -4.49 -5.86
N LEU A 454 -32.38 -4.75 -6.45
CA LEU A 454 -33.24 -5.89 -6.10
C LEU A 454 -32.52 -7.25 -6.24
N LYS A 455 -31.68 -7.41 -7.26
CA LYS A 455 -30.92 -8.64 -7.56
C LYS A 455 -29.46 -8.59 -7.12
N LEU A 456 -29.00 -7.50 -6.47
CA LEU A 456 -27.60 -7.37 -6.08
C LEU A 456 -27.23 -8.38 -4.97
N GLU A 457 -26.28 -9.25 -5.30
CA GLU A 457 -25.53 -10.10 -4.37
C GLU A 457 -24.25 -9.40 -3.88
N THR A 458 -23.77 -8.38 -4.60
CA THR A 458 -22.59 -7.59 -4.24
C THR A 458 -22.75 -6.13 -4.62
N LEU A 459 -22.67 -5.24 -3.63
CA LEU A 459 -22.50 -3.80 -3.81
C LEU A 459 -21.12 -3.40 -3.24
N SER A 460 -20.33 -2.68 -4.03
CA SER A 460 -18.97 -2.29 -3.64
C SER A 460 -18.60 -0.90 -4.11
N LEU A 461 -19.03 0.10 -3.34
CA LEU A 461 -18.68 1.50 -3.50
C LEU A 461 -17.37 1.78 -2.75
N ARG A 462 -16.35 2.31 -3.43
CA ARG A 462 -15.04 2.61 -2.83
C ARG A 462 -14.72 4.07 -3.00
N LYS A 463 -14.22 4.69 -1.92
CA LYS A 463 -13.95 6.12 -1.83
C LYS A 463 -15.13 6.97 -2.26
N MET A 464 -16.20 6.91 -1.47
CA MET A 464 -17.38 7.74 -1.66
C MET A 464 -17.53 8.70 -0.47
N PRO A 465 -16.73 9.78 -0.39
CA PRO A 465 -16.74 10.71 0.75
C PRO A 465 -18.15 11.24 1.01
N LYS A 466 -18.85 11.63 -0.06
CA LYS A 466 -20.21 12.16 -0.04
C LYS A 466 -21.33 11.13 0.15
N ALA A 467 -21.03 9.83 0.32
CA ALA A 467 -22.07 8.88 0.68
C ALA A 467 -22.57 9.20 2.10
N ASN A 468 -23.90 9.22 2.28
CA ASN A 468 -24.59 9.53 3.52
C ASN A 468 -25.73 8.53 3.76
N ASP A 469 -26.58 8.79 4.76
CA ASP A 469 -27.63 7.86 5.18
C ASP A 469 -28.74 7.67 4.15
N GLU A 470 -28.95 8.60 3.21
CA GLU A 470 -29.85 8.42 2.05
C GLU A 470 -29.47 7.15 1.25
N VAL A 471 -28.16 6.90 1.11
CA VAL A 471 -27.61 5.72 0.43
C VAL A 471 -27.86 4.45 1.26
N LEU A 472 -27.83 4.55 2.60
CA LEU A 472 -28.14 3.44 3.50
C LEU A 472 -29.63 3.08 3.45
N THR A 473 -30.52 4.07 3.56
CA THR A 473 -31.97 3.89 3.39
C THR A 473 -32.30 3.28 2.02
N ALA A 474 -31.63 3.71 0.94
CA ALA A 474 -31.82 3.12 -0.38
C ALA A 474 -31.42 1.62 -0.44
N ILE A 475 -30.33 1.24 0.25
CA ILE A 475 -29.90 -0.16 0.39
C ILE A 475 -30.91 -0.95 1.22
N LYS A 476 -31.31 -0.45 2.39
CA LYS A 476 -32.32 -1.07 3.27
C LYS A 476 -33.61 -1.35 2.50
N ASN A 477 -34.11 -0.34 1.80
CA ASN A 477 -35.41 -0.42 1.12
C ASN A 477 -35.41 -1.28 -0.16
N THR A 478 -34.26 -1.44 -0.84
CA THR A 478 -34.23 -2.12 -2.16
C THR A 478 -33.51 -3.46 -2.18
N CYS A 479 -32.41 -3.61 -1.43
CA CYS A 479 -31.57 -4.80 -1.52
C CYS A 479 -32.13 -5.95 -0.68
N ARG A 480 -32.21 -7.15 -1.26
CA ARG A 480 -32.80 -8.36 -0.64
C ARG A 480 -31.94 -9.63 -0.80
N SER A 481 -30.75 -9.53 -1.39
CA SER A 481 -29.88 -10.67 -1.69
C SER A 481 -28.38 -10.39 -1.50
N LEU A 482 -28.02 -9.27 -0.89
CA LEU A 482 -26.62 -8.88 -0.67
C LEU A 482 -25.91 -9.89 0.24
N ARG A 483 -24.84 -10.49 -0.28
CA ARG A 483 -23.87 -11.29 0.49
C ARG A 483 -22.59 -10.51 0.79
N LYS A 484 -22.39 -9.40 0.06
CA LYS A 484 -21.22 -8.55 0.17
C LYS A 484 -21.60 -7.08 0.03
N LEU A 485 -21.41 -6.33 1.11
CA LEU A 485 -21.59 -4.88 1.14
C LEU A 485 -20.24 -4.21 1.40
N ARG A 486 -19.88 -3.24 0.57
CA ARG A 486 -18.76 -2.34 0.81
C ARG A 486 -19.15 -0.92 0.46
N ILE A 487 -18.90 -0.01 1.40
CA ILE A 487 -18.90 1.44 1.23
C ILE A 487 -17.65 1.93 1.98
N THR A 488 -16.71 2.61 1.34
CA THR A 488 -15.45 3.00 2.00
C THR A 488 -15.13 4.46 1.86
N ASP A 489 -14.41 4.98 2.87
CA ASP A 489 -13.96 6.37 2.94
C ASP A 489 -15.17 7.33 2.75
N SER A 490 -16.22 7.16 3.56
CA SER A 490 -17.37 8.06 3.66
C SER A 490 -17.24 8.96 4.89
N GLU A 491 -17.69 10.20 4.73
CA GLU A 491 -17.51 11.30 5.67
C GLU A 491 -18.87 11.88 6.11
N ASN A 492 -19.99 11.32 5.62
CA ASN A 492 -21.35 11.85 5.82
C ASN A 492 -22.41 10.79 6.22
N MET A 493 -22.04 9.51 6.36
CA MET A 493 -22.91 8.50 6.98
C MET A 493 -22.86 8.64 8.50
N THR A 494 -23.96 8.42 9.22
CA THR A 494 -24.04 8.48 10.68
C THR A 494 -24.22 7.10 11.30
N ASP A 495 -23.96 6.98 12.60
CA ASP A 495 -24.21 5.75 13.34
C ASP A 495 -25.71 5.42 13.40
N GLU A 496 -26.58 6.44 13.47
CA GLU A 496 -28.04 6.27 13.34
C GLU A 496 -28.41 5.64 11.99
N GLY A 497 -27.81 6.09 10.89
CA GLY A 497 -27.99 5.48 9.58
C GLY A 497 -27.53 4.02 9.52
N PHE A 498 -26.44 3.66 10.21
CA PHE A 498 -26.00 2.26 10.33
C PHE A 498 -26.92 1.44 11.24
N VAL A 499 -27.46 2.01 12.32
CA VAL A 499 -28.48 1.37 13.17
C VAL A 499 -29.75 1.10 12.36
N ASP A 500 -30.24 2.08 11.59
CA ASP A 500 -31.37 1.90 10.68
C ASP A 500 -31.09 0.79 9.67
N LEU A 501 -29.97 0.83 8.94
CA LEU A 501 -29.61 -0.17 7.94
C LEU A 501 -29.71 -1.61 8.46
N PHE A 502 -29.24 -1.87 9.67
CA PHE A 502 -29.17 -3.24 10.22
C PHE A 502 -30.33 -3.62 11.13
N THR A 503 -31.24 -2.70 11.44
CA THR A 503 -32.45 -2.98 12.22
C THR A 503 -33.60 -3.36 11.28
N ASP A 504 -34.17 -4.54 11.52
CA ASP A 504 -35.32 -5.11 10.78
C ASP A 504 -35.16 -5.11 9.24
N TRP A 505 -33.91 -5.28 8.79
CA TRP A 505 -33.62 -5.35 7.36
C TRP A 505 -33.98 -6.74 6.80
N GLU A 506 -34.82 -6.76 5.77
CA GLU A 506 -35.26 -7.97 5.07
C GLU A 506 -34.12 -8.73 4.34
N ASN A 507 -32.93 -8.14 4.20
CA ASN A 507 -31.81 -8.81 3.54
C ASN A 507 -31.18 -9.86 4.48
N PRO A 508 -30.92 -11.10 4.03
CA PRO A 508 -30.23 -12.10 4.85
C PRO A 508 -28.89 -11.64 5.41
N ALA A 509 -28.46 -12.25 6.52
CA ALA A 509 -27.17 -11.97 7.17
C ALA A 509 -25.98 -11.95 6.18
N ILE A 510 -25.21 -10.85 6.19
CA ILE A 510 -24.18 -10.58 5.19
C ILE A 510 -22.87 -11.32 5.51
N GLU A 511 -22.24 -11.89 4.49
CA GLU A 511 -21.01 -12.69 4.63
C GLU A 511 -19.73 -11.83 4.60
N ILE A 512 -19.74 -10.69 3.90
CA ILE A 512 -18.57 -9.81 3.74
C ILE A 512 -19.01 -8.35 3.89
N ILE A 513 -18.54 -7.69 4.94
CA ILE A 513 -18.75 -6.25 5.19
C ILE A 513 -17.41 -5.52 5.19
N ASP A 514 -17.37 -4.35 4.55
CA ASP A 514 -16.20 -3.49 4.48
C ASP A 514 -16.63 -2.01 4.51
N PHE A 515 -16.56 -1.41 5.70
CA PHE A 515 -16.89 -0.03 6.02
C PHE A 515 -15.65 0.77 6.44
N GLN A 516 -14.46 0.40 5.94
CA GLN A 516 -13.22 1.09 6.31
C GLN A 516 -13.35 2.61 6.09
N LYS A 517 -12.96 3.37 7.11
CA LYS A 517 -12.98 4.83 7.14
C LYS A 517 -14.35 5.45 6.82
N CYS A 518 -15.47 4.75 7.07
CA CYS A 518 -16.74 5.43 7.32
C CYS A 518 -16.63 6.08 8.71
N ARG A 519 -16.21 7.36 8.75
CA ARG A 519 -15.76 8.03 9.98
C ARG A 519 -15.86 9.55 9.89
N HIS A 520 -16.06 10.18 11.04
CA HIS A 520 -15.82 11.61 11.24
C HIS A 520 -14.37 12.02 10.89
N LEU A 521 -14.21 13.19 10.23
CA LEU A 521 -12.94 13.74 9.76
C LEU A 521 -12.53 15.08 10.41
N GLU A 522 -12.92 15.36 11.64
CA GLU A 522 -12.31 16.48 12.36
C GLU A 522 -10.86 16.15 12.78
N SER A 523 -10.00 17.17 12.74
CA SER A 523 -8.57 17.10 13.03
C SER A 523 -8.18 17.82 14.33
N THR A 524 -8.93 18.84 14.72
CA THR A 524 -8.72 19.66 15.92
C THR A 524 -9.18 18.93 17.19
N ASN A 525 -10.39 18.38 17.18
CA ASN A 525 -10.94 17.57 18.27
C ASN A 525 -11.36 16.16 17.79
N PRO A 526 -10.43 15.30 17.35
CA PRO A 526 -10.72 14.06 16.60
C PRO A 526 -11.39 12.94 17.41
N ARG A 527 -11.73 13.18 18.68
CA ARG A 527 -12.46 12.26 19.57
C ARG A 527 -13.90 12.69 19.85
N ASP A 528 -14.22 13.93 19.48
CA ASP A 528 -15.53 14.53 19.59
C ASP A 528 -16.28 14.30 18.27
N ASN A 529 -17.54 13.89 18.39
CA ASN A 529 -18.36 13.46 17.26
C ASN A 529 -19.84 13.56 17.66
N PRO A 530 -20.34 14.78 17.94
CA PRO A 530 -21.69 14.98 18.48
C PRO A 530 -22.77 14.50 17.51
N ASP A 531 -22.51 14.61 16.20
CA ASP A 531 -23.41 14.20 15.12
C ASP A 531 -23.29 12.69 14.77
N GLY A 532 -22.51 11.92 15.54
CA GLY A 532 -22.40 10.47 15.35
C GLY A 532 -21.83 10.02 13.99
N VAL A 533 -21.00 10.84 13.32
CA VAL A 533 -20.52 10.57 11.95
C VAL A 533 -19.60 9.35 11.89
N GLY A 534 -19.95 8.42 10.99
CA GLY A 534 -19.29 7.15 10.76
C GLY A 534 -19.96 5.97 11.45
N LEU A 535 -19.36 4.79 11.27
CA LEU A 535 -19.74 3.62 12.06
C LEU A 535 -19.17 3.79 13.48
N CYS A 536 -20.05 3.89 14.46
CA CYS A 536 -19.73 4.04 15.88
C CYS A 536 -20.31 2.83 16.66
N SER A 537 -20.47 2.98 17.97
CA SER A 537 -20.80 1.87 18.88
C SER A 537 -22.11 1.16 18.53
N ASP A 538 -23.20 1.89 18.25
CA ASP A 538 -24.53 1.29 18.17
C ASP A 538 -24.82 0.74 16.78
N GLY A 539 -24.31 1.38 15.73
CA GLY A 539 -24.30 0.81 14.39
C GLY A 539 -23.45 -0.45 14.32
N PHE A 540 -22.34 -0.53 15.06
CA PHE A 540 -21.54 -1.76 15.18
C PHE A 540 -22.32 -2.89 15.90
N ARG A 541 -23.05 -2.57 16.98
CA ARG A 541 -23.95 -3.53 17.65
C ARG A 541 -25.04 -4.05 16.70
N ALA A 542 -25.72 -3.15 15.98
CA ALA A 542 -26.78 -3.51 15.04
C ALA A 542 -26.25 -4.40 13.91
N LEU A 543 -25.11 -4.02 13.31
CA LEU A 543 -24.38 -4.80 12.29
C LEU A 543 -24.09 -6.23 12.78
N MET A 544 -23.56 -6.38 13.99
CA MET A 544 -23.17 -7.68 14.54
C MET A 544 -24.38 -8.52 14.98
N LYS A 545 -25.46 -7.89 15.49
CA LYS A 545 -26.75 -8.54 15.77
C LYS A 545 -27.38 -9.11 14.49
N HIS A 546 -27.37 -8.35 13.40
CA HIS A 546 -27.93 -8.75 12.10
C HIS A 546 -27.07 -9.78 11.36
N SER A 547 -25.78 -9.49 11.18
CA SER A 547 -24.91 -10.22 10.25
C SER A 547 -23.89 -11.14 10.92
N GLY A 548 -23.55 -10.93 12.19
CA GLY A 548 -22.43 -11.60 12.88
C GLY A 548 -22.48 -13.13 12.80
N GLY A 549 -23.68 -13.71 12.88
CA GLY A 549 -23.91 -15.15 12.77
C GLY A 549 -23.59 -15.79 11.40
N LYS A 550 -23.31 -15.02 10.35
CA LYS A 550 -22.86 -15.51 9.03
C LYS A 550 -21.64 -14.76 8.45
N LEU A 551 -21.20 -13.70 9.12
CA LEU A 551 -20.10 -12.86 8.71
C LEU A 551 -18.78 -13.64 8.64
N LYS A 552 -18.10 -13.59 7.50
CA LYS A 552 -16.81 -14.25 7.22
C LYS A 552 -15.65 -13.27 7.21
N ASN A 553 -15.90 -12.06 6.72
CA ASN A 553 -14.92 -10.99 6.62
C ASN A 553 -15.57 -9.68 7.08
N LEU A 554 -15.00 -9.06 8.12
CA LEU A 554 -15.36 -7.73 8.57
C LEU A 554 -14.16 -6.79 8.46
N ASN A 555 -14.34 -5.65 7.82
CA ASN A 555 -13.38 -4.54 7.82
C ASN A 555 -14.05 -3.27 8.29
N ILE A 556 -13.60 -2.76 9.44
CA ILE A 556 -14.03 -1.51 10.09
C ILE A 556 -12.79 -0.65 10.43
N HIS A 557 -11.72 -0.80 9.65
CA HIS A 557 -10.49 -0.02 9.78
C HIS A 557 -10.78 1.48 9.90
N ALA A 558 -10.27 2.11 10.96
CA ALA A 558 -10.41 3.53 11.29
C ALA A 558 -11.85 4.03 11.54
N CYS A 559 -12.79 3.14 11.86
CA CYS A 559 -14.07 3.50 12.51
C CYS A 559 -13.82 3.86 13.98
N ARG A 560 -13.18 5.02 14.20
CA ARG A 560 -12.55 5.46 15.46
C ARG A 560 -13.50 5.57 16.66
N HIS A 561 -14.79 5.74 16.42
CA HIS A 561 -15.79 6.04 17.45
C HIS A 561 -16.55 4.80 17.95
N ILE A 562 -16.17 3.59 17.50
CA ILE A 562 -16.58 2.34 18.14
C ILE A 562 -15.83 2.21 19.48
N LYS A 563 -16.56 2.37 20.59
CA LYS A 563 -15.99 2.34 21.95
C LYS A 563 -15.78 0.92 22.45
N ARG A 564 -14.98 0.79 23.52
CA ARG A 564 -14.61 -0.48 24.17
C ARG A 564 -15.84 -1.32 24.51
N GLU A 565 -16.85 -0.69 25.09
CA GLU A 565 -18.10 -1.29 25.55
C GLU A 565 -18.83 -2.00 24.39
N ALA A 566 -18.78 -1.42 23.19
CA ALA A 566 -19.37 -2.02 22.00
C ALA A 566 -18.67 -3.33 21.61
N PHE A 567 -17.34 -3.40 21.72
CA PHE A 567 -16.62 -4.66 21.57
C PHE A 567 -16.93 -5.65 22.69
N GLU A 568 -17.06 -5.18 23.94
CA GLU A 568 -17.30 -6.07 25.07
C GLU A 568 -18.65 -6.80 25.00
N ASP A 569 -19.72 -6.13 24.59
CA ASP A 569 -21.03 -6.78 24.47
C ASP A 569 -21.18 -7.57 23.16
N VAL A 570 -20.62 -7.09 22.05
CA VAL A 570 -20.58 -7.87 20.80
C VAL A 570 -19.83 -9.18 21.03
N PHE A 571 -18.62 -9.12 21.60
CA PHE A 571 -17.83 -10.30 21.94
C PHE A 571 -18.05 -10.74 23.40
N ALA A 572 -19.30 -10.64 23.88
CA ALA A 572 -19.71 -11.23 25.15
C ALA A 572 -19.60 -12.77 25.10
N LYS A 573 -19.52 -13.38 26.29
CA LYS A 573 -19.30 -14.84 26.46
C LYS A 573 -20.30 -15.70 25.67
N ASP A 574 -21.56 -15.27 25.65
CA ASP A 574 -22.66 -16.01 25.05
C ASP A 574 -22.81 -15.75 23.53
N ASN A 575 -22.09 -14.76 22.99
CA ASN A 575 -22.05 -14.46 21.57
C ASN A 575 -20.92 -15.22 20.87
N GLN A 576 -21.29 -15.99 19.84
CA GLN A 576 -20.38 -16.84 19.07
C GLN A 576 -20.49 -16.55 17.58
N TYR A 577 -19.35 -16.33 16.94
CA TYR A 577 -19.21 -15.98 15.52
C TYR A 577 -18.36 -17.04 14.79
N PRO A 578 -18.86 -18.28 14.64
CA PRO A 578 -18.08 -19.41 14.13
C PRO A 578 -17.71 -19.30 12.65
N HIS A 579 -18.31 -18.36 11.91
CA HIS A 579 -18.00 -18.14 10.50
C HIS A 579 -16.95 -17.03 10.26
N LEU A 580 -16.61 -16.21 11.26
CA LEU A 580 -15.69 -15.07 11.08
C LEU A 580 -14.25 -15.57 10.90
N LEU A 581 -13.70 -15.37 9.71
CA LEU A 581 -12.35 -15.82 9.31
C LEU A 581 -11.33 -14.69 9.33
N LYS A 582 -11.75 -13.46 9.00
CA LYS A 582 -10.88 -12.28 8.96
C LYS A 582 -11.56 -11.07 9.58
N LEU A 583 -10.85 -10.40 10.48
CA LEU A 583 -11.26 -9.15 11.12
C LEU A 583 -10.19 -8.08 10.93
N GLU A 584 -10.59 -6.93 10.42
CA GLU A 584 -9.74 -5.76 10.22
C GLU A 584 -10.28 -4.60 11.05
N ILE A 585 -9.58 -4.29 12.14
CA ILE A 585 -9.95 -3.35 13.21
C ILE A 585 -8.83 -2.33 13.49
N SER A 586 -7.88 -2.19 12.56
CA SER A 586 -6.79 -1.22 12.64
C SER A 586 -7.30 0.22 12.84
N PHE A 587 -6.54 1.04 13.58
CA PHE A 587 -6.82 2.45 13.89
C PHE A 587 -8.14 2.70 14.65
N ILE A 588 -8.58 1.74 15.44
CA ILE A 588 -9.61 1.93 16.47
C ILE A 588 -8.89 2.06 17.82
N GLU A 589 -9.05 3.22 18.49
CA GLU A 589 -8.25 3.58 19.69
C GLU A 589 -8.58 2.69 20.90
N ASP A 590 -9.81 2.19 20.99
CA ASP A 590 -10.31 1.42 22.15
C ASP A 590 -10.13 -0.10 22.04
N VAL A 591 -9.42 -0.58 21.02
CA VAL A 591 -8.99 -1.99 20.92
C VAL A 591 -7.72 -2.20 21.76
N ASP A 592 -7.84 -3.03 22.80
CA ASP A 592 -6.75 -3.44 23.69
C ASP A 592 -6.59 -4.98 23.75
N ASP A 593 -5.67 -5.46 24.58
CA ASP A 593 -5.41 -6.89 24.76
C ASP A 593 -6.62 -7.67 25.31
N PHE A 594 -7.50 -7.02 26.08
CA PHE A 594 -8.70 -7.63 26.64
C PHE A 594 -9.81 -7.80 25.59
N VAL A 595 -10.04 -6.76 24.78
CA VAL A 595 -10.93 -6.81 23.61
C VAL A 595 -10.52 -7.93 22.65
N LEU A 596 -9.22 -8.04 22.33
CA LEU A 596 -8.71 -9.14 21.52
C LEU A 596 -8.88 -10.51 22.18
N GLY A 597 -8.68 -10.60 23.50
CA GLY A 597 -8.96 -11.80 24.28
C GLY A 597 -10.42 -12.25 24.18
N ARG A 598 -11.38 -11.32 24.19
CA ARG A 598 -12.81 -11.61 23.94
C ARG A 598 -13.04 -12.07 22.49
N ILE A 599 -12.53 -11.33 21.50
CA ILE A 599 -12.66 -11.69 20.07
C ILE A 599 -12.14 -13.12 19.80
N PHE A 600 -10.99 -13.49 20.36
CA PHE A 600 -10.43 -14.83 20.16
C PHE A 600 -11.28 -15.97 20.78
N ARG A 601 -12.08 -15.67 21.81
CA ARG A 601 -13.01 -16.61 22.49
C ARG A 601 -14.35 -16.73 21.76
N SER A 602 -14.91 -15.61 21.26
CA SER A 602 -16.15 -15.59 20.49
C SER A 602 -15.97 -16.01 19.03
N CYS A 603 -14.76 -15.96 18.48
CA CYS A 603 -14.47 -16.31 17.09
C CYS A 603 -13.54 -17.53 17.02
N PRO A 604 -14.07 -18.78 17.12
CA PRO A 604 -13.24 -19.98 17.17
C PRO A 604 -12.43 -20.19 15.89
N ASN A 605 -13.04 -19.96 14.71
CA ASN A 605 -12.44 -20.20 13.39
C ASN A 605 -11.69 -19.00 12.78
N ILE A 606 -11.47 -17.93 13.56
CA ILE A 606 -10.78 -16.72 13.06
C ILE A 606 -9.32 -17.03 12.75
N ARG A 607 -8.85 -16.59 11.58
CA ARG A 607 -7.53 -16.90 11.03
C ARG A 607 -6.60 -15.70 11.05
N GLU A 608 -7.13 -14.52 10.76
CA GLU A 608 -6.36 -13.28 10.62
C GLU A 608 -7.11 -12.14 11.33
N ILE A 609 -6.43 -11.47 12.26
CA ILE A 609 -6.87 -10.20 12.87
C ILE A 609 -5.80 -9.14 12.57
N ASN A 610 -6.23 -7.96 12.13
CA ASN A 610 -5.35 -6.83 11.84
C ASN A 610 -5.67 -5.66 12.79
N VAL A 611 -4.63 -5.13 13.45
CA VAL A 611 -4.70 -4.14 14.55
C VAL A 611 -3.67 -3.00 14.39
N PHE A 612 -3.30 -2.65 13.17
CA PHE A 612 -2.33 -1.57 12.91
C PHE A 612 -2.79 -0.27 13.57
N GLY A 613 -1.92 0.36 14.36
CA GLY A 613 -2.22 1.61 15.05
C GLY A 613 -3.15 1.50 16.28
N CYS A 614 -3.54 0.29 16.70
CA CYS A 614 -4.22 0.06 17.98
C CYS A 614 -3.19 0.07 19.12
N MET A 615 -2.79 1.27 19.57
CA MET A 615 -1.67 1.47 20.51
C MET A 615 -1.89 0.91 21.93
N LYS A 616 -3.10 0.45 22.26
CA LYS A 616 -3.43 -0.23 23.53
C LYS A 616 -3.18 -1.74 23.48
N VAL A 617 -2.88 -2.32 22.31
CA VAL A 617 -2.49 -3.73 22.15
C VAL A 617 -0.99 -3.88 22.41
N LYS A 618 -0.61 -4.69 23.40
CA LYS A 618 0.78 -4.85 23.85
C LYS A 618 1.17 -6.33 23.95
N ASP A 619 0.50 -7.05 24.85
CA ASP A 619 0.90 -8.37 25.35
C ASP A 619 -0.21 -9.44 25.18
N VAL A 620 -1.11 -9.24 24.21
CA VAL A 620 -2.16 -10.20 23.84
C VAL A 620 -1.60 -11.59 23.50
N LYS A 621 -2.13 -12.62 24.18
CA LYS A 621 -1.91 -14.02 23.85
C LYS A 621 -2.71 -14.42 22.60
N VAL A 622 -2.01 -14.73 21.51
CA VAL A 622 -2.62 -15.20 20.25
C VAL A 622 -2.76 -16.72 20.28
N PRO A 623 -3.98 -17.29 20.13
CA PRO A 623 -4.15 -18.74 20.12
C PRO A 623 -3.49 -19.43 18.92
N ARG A 624 -3.07 -20.69 19.11
CA ARG A 624 -2.43 -21.53 18.09
C ARG A 624 -3.18 -21.50 16.75
N GLY A 625 -2.42 -21.31 15.66
CA GLY A 625 -2.94 -21.31 14.29
C GLY A 625 -3.70 -20.03 13.88
N LYS A 626 -3.81 -19.04 14.78
CA LYS A 626 -4.33 -17.71 14.48
C LYS A 626 -3.18 -16.73 14.23
N VAL A 627 -3.40 -15.76 13.36
CA VAL A 627 -2.42 -14.74 12.98
C VAL A 627 -2.93 -13.36 13.40
N LEU A 628 -2.12 -12.64 14.17
CA LEU A 628 -2.34 -11.24 14.53
C LEU A 628 -1.33 -10.37 13.76
N VAL A 629 -1.79 -9.32 13.09
CA VAL A 629 -0.94 -8.44 12.26
C VAL A 629 -1.05 -6.99 12.72
N GLY A 630 0.07 -6.27 12.75
CA GLY A 630 0.10 -4.83 13.00
C GLY A 630 0.30 -4.41 14.46
N VAL A 631 0.65 -5.36 15.35
CA VAL A 631 0.93 -5.07 16.77
C VAL A 631 2.12 -4.09 16.90
N PRO A 632 2.02 -3.02 17.69
CA PRO A 632 3.05 -1.99 17.82
C PRO A 632 4.16 -2.40 18.79
N ASN A 633 4.80 -3.56 18.57
CA ASN A 633 5.87 -4.07 19.45
C ASN A 633 7.17 -4.46 18.70
N ALA A 634 8.24 -4.64 19.47
CA ALA A 634 9.57 -4.98 18.95
C ALA A 634 9.71 -6.44 18.45
N ILE A 635 8.74 -7.31 18.75
CA ILE A 635 8.75 -8.74 18.39
C ILE A 635 8.47 -8.89 16.89
N GLY A 636 7.63 -8.02 16.34
CA GLY A 636 7.45 -7.84 14.90
C GLY A 636 6.00 -7.61 14.51
N MET A 637 5.78 -7.16 13.26
CA MET A 637 4.44 -6.85 12.73
C MET A 637 3.48 -8.05 12.63
N VAL A 638 3.90 -9.27 12.97
CA VAL A 638 3.06 -10.47 13.00
C VAL A 638 3.36 -11.29 14.24
N ILE A 639 2.30 -11.64 14.96
CA ILE A 639 2.32 -12.63 16.02
C ILE A 639 1.49 -13.83 15.53
N GLU A 640 2.16 -14.95 15.28
CA GLU A 640 1.54 -16.25 15.08
C GLU A 640 1.44 -16.93 16.45
N GLY A 641 0.26 -17.45 16.80
CA GLY A 641 0.07 -18.15 18.07
C GLY A 641 0.95 -19.40 18.18
N ARG A 642 1.83 -19.40 19.17
CA ARG A 642 2.66 -20.54 19.57
C ARG A 642 2.04 -21.22 20.80
N GLU A 643 2.63 -22.31 21.26
CA GLU A 643 2.12 -23.05 22.42
C GLU A 643 2.23 -22.18 23.69
N ASP A 644 1.08 -21.93 24.33
CA ASP A 644 0.79 -21.79 25.77
C ASP A 644 -0.66 -21.25 25.98
#